data_AF-A0AAW8MHF5-F1
#
_entry.id   AF-A0AAW8MHF5-F1
#
_cell.length_a   1.000
_cell.length_b   1.000
_cell.length_c   1.000
_cell.angle_alpha   90.00
_cell.angle_beta   90.00
_cell.angle_gamma   90.00
#
_symmetry.space_group_name_H-M   'P 1'
#
loop_
_entity.id
_entity.type
_entity.pdbx_description
1 polymer ?
#
loop_
_entity_poly.entity_id
_entity_poly.type
_entity_poly.pdbx_seq_one_letter_code
_entity_poly.pdbx_strand_id
1 'polypeptide(L)'
;MPAFFVTILPPPLALLAVLFFGLLMGLAARFGFLSAGRVCGRLIVGAVFGLGFSVGRALPEWWGILAAIASIGGGLACVSTWERRLGLAPVSGKGASAWGGSEPQLTPEGEPIRVFNHSEIAMGGPTYCDYLFPDGVLLQGLGSSSLFSRDGRYFAATVPSRQNWGLVVLDRQQRQVYRCADSELWELDGFDLGVLSGRHSPLVDDSGREIRLEELFQTASVTHLVPFADLWLESGWHPEQVQQAFERRSADGQHCLRGDIALPATFRDLVQPLEPLVSPRYTISVDGQPSGLLMAADAPLVWSSDQRALVCLAQEQSPHADGDQYWLWQLDLGWRALPSPWVKNEAEPSFYWHELLGLDASQVQIGSYLDYPRPGSGRYGYRLDSIHGDTETQVGHDAQGRVQVGEFTLTRMTIAMPLDSQGQRGDSFIETQPMQDGVRARLTWLGDNPDGLGGYRCQIGDWQLPGRWLLDHRVSDCGRYLALLPFDGATTVATHGVVADLKERQLLQGPAMWVARLLDFRAGRLSLAVVAGRLDQDLESSALQRFNVPAPQVGSAPSFFQPDEQSRLLYDTVELQVSDSQLHRMPPWRLVDRPQVANAEGEFILPAPNQQDAAWLFGSETEYADSWVRAQTPRLGGYLLTASGCALSDLAPSMIWSADGRYLALTCMATDVTELCGNYRGWQLLLLDVQAHTLRVHPQWLGNRPLFEAFDDDQVRVRCFERDWEAEDDDDSGSVQSLPLTLLLQAPAEQLVCQEGFWLRSSQVHLIPAWRALTLPAIGYFERESL
;
A
#
# COMPACT_ATOMS: atom_id res chain seq x y z
N MET A 1 49.84 42.00 9.15
CA MET A 1 50.77 43.13 8.93
C MET A 1 50.42 44.10 7.77
N PRO A 2 49.35 43.93 6.95
CA PRO A 2 48.88 45.01 6.05
C PRO A 2 47.78 45.91 6.62
N ALA A 3 46.80 45.33 7.35
CA ALA A 3 45.61 46.04 7.82
C ALA A 3 45.92 47.24 8.72
N PHE A 4 46.91 47.11 9.61
CA PHE A 4 47.31 48.16 10.54
C PHE A 4 47.82 49.42 9.83
N PHE A 5 48.68 49.27 8.82
CA PHE A 5 49.20 50.42 8.05
C PHE A 5 48.11 51.12 7.23
N VAL A 6 47.17 50.35 6.68
CA VAL A 6 46.05 50.88 5.90
C VAL A 6 45.03 51.61 6.81
N THR A 7 44.90 51.21 8.07
CA THR A 7 43.98 51.82 9.05
C THR A 7 44.37 53.26 9.42
N ILE A 8 45.67 53.58 9.40
CA ILE A 8 46.19 54.90 9.81
C ILE A 8 46.12 55.92 8.65
N LEU A 9 45.90 55.44 7.42
CA LEU A 9 45.73 56.31 6.25
C LEU A 9 44.34 56.96 6.24
N PRO A 10 44.19 58.17 5.67
CA PRO A 10 42.87 58.73 5.41
C PRO A 10 42.09 57.90 4.36
N PRO A 11 40.74 57.89 4.40
CA PRO A 11 39.92 56.98 3.59
C PRO A 11 40.25 56.94 2.08
N PRO A 12 40.56 58.06 1.40
CA PRO A 12 40.92 58.02 -0.03
C PRO A 12 42.22 57.25 -0.30
N LEU A 13 43.21 57.35 0.59
CA LEU A 13 44.48 56.64 0.46
C LEU A 13 44.35 55.16 0.82
N ALA A 14 43.50 54.84 1.80
CA ALA A 14 43.15 53.46 2.11
C ALA A 14 42.42 52.77 0.94
N LEU A 15 41.52 53.49 0.26
CA LEU A 15 40.83 52.99 -0.93
C LEU A 15 41.80 52.74 -2.09
N LEU A 16 42.76 53.64 -2.31
CA LEU A 16 43.81 53.45 -3.32
C LEU A 16 44.65 52.19 -3.05
N ALA A 17 44.93 51.86 -1.78
CA ALA A 17 45.64 50.63 -1.44
C ALA A 17 44.84 49.38 -1.82
N VAL A 18 43.52 49.36 -1.56
CA VAL A 18 42.61 48.27 -1.97
C VAL A 18 42.60 48.12 -3.50
N LEU A 19 42.49 49.24 -4.24
CA LEU A 19 42.49 49.23 -5.70
C LEU A 19 43.84 48.78 -6.28
N PHE A 20 44.96 49.20 -5.67
CA PHE A 20 46.30 48.81 -6.09
C PHE A 20 46.53 47.30 -5.96
N PHE A 21 46.16 46.70 -4.83
CA PHE A 21 46.25 45.24 -4.65
C PHE A 21 45.28 44.48 -5.55
N GLY A 22 44.09 45.05 -5.83
CA GLY A 22 43.13 44.47 -6.77
C GLY A 22 43.63 44.46 -8.22
N LEU A 23 44.34 45.52 -8.62
CA LEU A 23 44.99 45.62 -9.92
C LEU A 23 46.19 44.67 -10.04
N LEU A 24 47.04 44.58 -9.00
CA LEU A 24 48.12 43.59 -8.93
C LEU A 24 47.59 42.16 -9.02
N MET A 25 46.50 41.84 -8.32
CA MET A 25 45.85 40.53 -8.40
C MET A 25 45.34 40.23 -9.81
N GLY A 26 44.71 41.21 -10.47
CA GLY A 26 44.24 41.09 -11.85
C GLY A 26 45.37 40.92 -12.87
N LEU A 27 46.48 41.65 -12.71
CA LEU A 27 47.68 41.50 -13.55
C LEU A 27 48.34 40.14 -13.34
N ALA A 28 48.50 39.69 -12.08
CA ALA A 28 49.07 38.38 -11.77
C ALA A 28 48.24 37.24 -12.39
N ALA A 29 46.91 37.32 -12.32
CA ALA A 29 46.01 36.36 -12.96
C ALA A 29 46.12 36.41 -14.50
N ARG A 30 46.15 37.60 -15.10
CA ARG A 30 46.26 37.79 -16.56
C ARG A 30 47.58 37.28 -17.14
N PHE A 31 48.67 37.32 -16.36
CA PHE A 31 49.98 36.78 -16.76
C PHE A 31 50.23 35.33 -16.30
N GLY A 32 49.22 34.65 -15.73
CA GLY A 32 49.30 33.22 -15.38
C GLY A 32 50.00 32.89 -14.06
N PHE A 33 50.37 33.89 -13.25
CA PHE A 33 51.04 33.72 -11.95
C PHE A 33 50.01 33.52 -10.81
N LEU A 34 49.28 32.40 -10.83
CA LEU A 34 48.13 32.15 -9.95
C LEU A 34 48.49 32.13 -8.45
N SER A 35 49.69 31.64 -8.08
CA SER A 35 50.15 31.64 -6.68
C SER A 35 50.40 33.06 -6.16
N ALA A 36 51.02 33.92 -6.98
CA ALA A 36 51.20 35.34 -6.65
C ALA A 36 49.86 36.09 -6.59
N GLY A 37 48.90 35.73 -7.44
CA GLY A 37 47.52 36.22 -7.38
C GLY A 37 46.83 35.91 -6.05
N ARG A 38 46.95 34.68 -5.54
CA ARG A 38 46.40 34.28 -4.23
C ARG A 38 47.06 35.01 -3.06
N VAL A 39 48.36 35.28 -3.12
CA VAL A 39 49.06 36.10 -2.11
C VAL A 39 48.54 37.53 -2.11
N CYS A 40 48.31 38.12 -3.29
CA CYS A 40 47.69 39.44 -3.43
C CYS A 40 46.24 39.45 -2.91
N GLY A 41 45.49 38.36 -3.08
CA GLY A 41 44.17 38.14 -2.49
C GLY A 41 44.15 38.28 -0.95
N ARG A 42 45.14 37.69 -0.27
CA ARG A 42 45.29 37.84 1.19
C ARG A 42 45.65 39.28 1.60
N LEU A 43 46.43 40.00 0.77
CA LEU A 43 46.81 41.39 1.03
C LEU A 43 45.63 42.36 0.83
N ILE A 44 44.81 42.16 -0.19
CA ILE A 44 43.61 42.99 -0.43
C ILE A 44 42.56 42.80 0.66
N VAL A 45 42.36 41.57 1.18
CA VAL A 45 41.50 41.33 2.34
C VAL A 45 41.99 42.14 3.55
N GLY A 46 43.29 42.10 3.83
CA GLY A 46 43.89 42.93 4.88
C GLY A 46 43.69 44.44 4.66
N ALA A 47 43.80 44.91 3.40
CA ALA A 47 43.57 46.31 3.06
C ALA A 47 42.10 46.73 3.18
N VAL A 48 41.14 45.84 2.88
CA VAL A 48 39.70 46.09 3.05
C VAL A 48 39.34 46.25 4.53
N PHE A 49 39.87 45.40 5.41
CA PHE A 49 39.72 45.59 6.85
C PHE A 49 40.31 46.94 7.30
N GLY A 50 41.50 47.30 6.81
CA GLY A 50 42.11 48.59 7.12
C GLY A 50 41.31 49.80 6.61
N LEU A 51 40.72 49.71 5.41
CA LEU A 51 39.83 50.73 4.85
C LEU A 51 38.57 50.89 5.70
N GLY A 52 37.96 49.79 6.15
CA GLY A 52 36.80 49.83 7.05
C GLY A 52 37.08 50.59 8.34
N PHE A 53 38.20 50.29 9.00
CA PHE A 53 38.59 51.00 10.22
C PHE A 53 38.99 52.47 9.96
N SER A 54 39.61 52.78 8.82
CA SER A 54 39.92 54.16 8.40
C SER A 54 38.64 54.99 8.19
N VAL A 55 37.63 54.44 7.50
CA VAL A 55 36.32 55.06 7.30
C VAL A 55 35.58 55.24 8.61
N GLY A 56 35.63 54.23 9.50
CA GLY A 56 34.98 54.31 10.81
C GLY A 56 35.57 55.37 11.72
N ARG A 57 36.88 55.63 11.65
CA ARG A 57 37.55 56.71 12.40
C ARG A 57 37.27 58.12 11.87
N ALA A 58 36.87 58.25 10.61
CA ALA A 58 36.63 59.54 9.97
C ALA A 58 35.22 60.11 10.25
N LEU A 59 34.36 59.36 10.94
CA LEU A 59 32.95 59.68 11.19
C LEU A 59 32.63 59.70 12.70
N PRO A 60 31.59 60.43 13.16
CA PRO A 60 31.15 60.45 14.56
C PRO A 60 30.69 59.06 15.09
N GLU A 61 30.80 58.83 16.41
CA GLU A 61 30.82 57.49 17.04
C GLU A 61 29.78 56.47 16.55
N TRP A 62 28.49 56.83 16.45
CA TRP A 62 27.46 55.85 16.05
C TRP A 62 27.43 55.57 14.54
N TRP A 63 27.82 56.53 13.69
CA TRP A 63 27.86 56.35 12.24
C TRP A 63 29.16 55.70 11.77
N GLY A 64 30.26 55.87 12.51
CA GLY A 64 31.56 55.28 12.19
C GLY A 64 31.56 53.75 12.23
N ILE A 65 30.88 53.15 13.22
CA ILE A 65 30.80 51.67 13.33
C ILE A 65 30.00 51.08 12.16
N LEU A 66 28.84 51.66 11.84
CA LEU A 66 28.02 51.19 10.73
C LEU A 66 28.72 51.35 9.37
N ALA A 67 29.39 52.48 9.15
CA ALA A 67 30.15 52.72 7.92
C ALA A 67 31.36 51.77 7.79
N ALA A 68 32.02 51.42 8.90
CA ALA A 68 33.10 50.44 8.91
C ALA A 68 32.61 49.03 8.54
N ILE A 69 31.51 48.57 9.16
CA ILE A 69 30.91 47.26 8.86
C ILE A 69 30.45 47.19 7.40
N ALA A 70 29.76 48.23 6.92
CA ALA A 70 29.30 48.30 5.53
C ALA A 70 30.48 48.29 4.53
N SER A 71 31.56 49.01 4.82
CA SER A 71 32.76 49.06 3.97
C SER A 71 33.50 47.72 3.94
N ILE A 72 33.60 47.02 5.08
CA ILE A 72 34.23 45.70 5.16
C ILE A 72 33.38 44.66 4.41
N GLY A 73 32.07 44.62 4.68
CA GLY A 73 31.14 43.70 4.02
C GLY A 73 31.12 43.89 2.52
N GLY A 74 30.94 45.14 2.05
CA GLY A 74 30.96 45.47 0.63
C GLY A 74 32.33 45.19 -0.02
N GLY A 75 33.43 45.52 0.68
CA GLY A 75 34.78 45.26 0.19
C GLY A 75 35.09 43.78 0.04
N LEU A 76 34.75 42.95 1.03
CA LEU A 76 34.98 41.50 0.98
C LEU A 76 34.12 40.83 -0.11
N ALA A 77 32.87 41.28 -0.29
CA ALA A 77 32.01 40.81 -1.38
C ALA A 77 32.61 41.12 -2.76
N CYS A 78 33.15 42.34 -2.94
CA CYS A 78 33.85 42.73 -4.16
C CYS A 78 35.12 41.89 -4.40
N VAL A 79 35.91 41.61 -3.35
CA VAL A 79 37.10 40.74 -3.44
C VAL A 79 36.71 39.33 -3.87
N SER A 80 35.71 38.72 -3.22
CA SER A 80 35.24 37.37 -3.56
C SER A 80 34.73 37.28 -5.01
N THR A 81 33.98 38.30 -5.46
CA THR A 81 33.48 38.37 -6.84
C THR A 81 34.62 38.50 -7.85
N TRP A 82 35.65 39.28 -7.50
CA TRP A 82 36.83 39.48 -8.35
C TRP A 82 37.72 38.23 -8.41
N GLU A 83 37.92 37.52 -7.30
CA GLU A 83 38.66 36.24 -7.27
C GLU A 83 37.99 35.16 -8.12
N ARG A 84 36.64 35.09 -8.10
CA ARG A 84 35.88 34.17 -8.97
C ARG A 84 36.02 34.54 -10.44
N ARG A 85 35.91 35.83 -10.80
CA ARG A 85 36.08 36.29 -12.19
C ARG A 85 37.50 36.03 -12.73
N LEU A 86 38.51 36.05 -11.87
CA LEU A 86 39.90 35.81 -12.24
C LEU A 86 40.30 34.32 -12.20
N GLY A 87 39.39 33.39 -11.87
CA GLY A 87 39.67 31.96 -11.82
C GLY A 87 40.62 31.53 -10.70
N LEU A 88 40.73 32.33 -9.63
CA LEU A 88 41.66 32.08 -8.51
C LEU A 88 41.04 31.26 -7.37
N ALA A 89 39.71 31.17 -7.33
CA ALA A 89 38.95 30.35 -6.38
C ALA A 89 38.98 28.86 -6.78
N PRO A 90 39.15 27.91 -5.83
CA PRO A 90 39.01 26.48 -6.14
C PRO A 90 37.58 26.20 -6.61
N VAL A 91 37.45 25.55 -7.76
CA VAL A 91 36.15 25.10 -8.28
C VAL A 91 35.82 23.79 -7.57
N SER A 92 35.04 23.87 -6.48
CA SER A 92 34.34 22.69 -5.97
C SER A 92 33.13 22.47 -6.87
N GLY A 93 33.24 21.56 -7.84
CA GLY A 93 32.08 21.07 -8.58
C GLY A 93 31.32 20.11 -7.68
N LYS A 94 30.04 20.38 -7.41
CA LYS A 94 29.16 19.35 -6.83
C LYS A 94 29.02 18.24 -7.86
N GLY A 95 29.26 16.99 -7.46
CA GLY A 95 29.10 15.81 -8.30
C GLY A 95 27.67 15.30 -8.34
N ALA A 96 27.53 14.01 -8.67
CA ALA A 96 26.25 13.39 -8.97
C ALA A 96 25.34 13.26 -7.74
N SER A 97 24.07 13.59 -7.92
CA SER A 97 23.04 13.54 -6.87
C SER A 97 22.73 12.09 -6.47
N ALA A 98 22.49 11.87 -5.17
CA ALA A 98 22.00 10.58 -4.68
C ALA A 98 20.55 10.28 -5.12
N TRP A 99 19.79 11.29 -5.56
CA TRP A 99 18.40 11.17 -6.06
C TRP A 99 18.30 10.99 -7.59
N GLY A 100 19.43 10.72 -8.25
CA GLY A 100 19.45 10.35 -9.66
C GLY A 100 19.59 11.50 -10.65
N GLY A 101 19.60 11.14 -11.94
CA GLY A 101 19.62 12.07 -13.08
C GLY A 101 21.01 12.59 -13.47
N SER A 102 22.07 12.02 -12.90
CA SER A 102 23.47 12.40 -13.16
C SER A 102 24.41 11.20 -13.21
N GLU A 103 23.85 10.01 -13.42
CA GLU A 103 24.60 8.77 -13.61
C GLU A 103 25.49 8.87 -14.86
N PRO A 104 26.74 8.37 -14.80
CA PRO A 104 27.60 8.30 -15.98
C PRO A 104 26.95 7.44 -17.07
N GLN A 105 26.64 8.05 -18.22
CA GLN A 105 26.13 7.35 -19.41
C GLN A 105 27.24 6.97 -20.40
N LEU A 106 28.46 7.45 -20.16
CA LEU A 106 29.63 7.19 -20.99
C LEU A 106 30.80 6.78 -20.09
N THR A 107 31.64 5.88 -20.58
CA THR A 107 32.96 5.64 -19.98
C THR A 107 33.88 6.84 -20.25
N PRO A 108 35.01 6.95 -19.54
CA PRO A 108 36.03 7.97 -19.84
C PRO A 108 36.58 7.89 -21.26
N GLU A 109 36.48 6.72 -21.90
CA GLU A 109 36.86 6.49 -23.29
C GLU A 109 35.78 6.93 -24.30
N GLY A 110 34.59 7.34 -23.82
CA GLY A 110 33.47 7.78 -24.65
C GLY A 110 32.55 6.66 -25.12
N GLU A 111 32.65 5.47 -24.54
CA GLU A 111 31.79 4.34 -24.88
C GLU A 111 30.50 4.35 -24.05
N PRO A 112 29.34 3.97 -24.61
CA PRO A 112 28.07 4.01 -23.89
C PRO A 112 28.01 3.01 -22.74
N ILE A 113 27.49 3.47 -21.61
CA ILE A 113 27.09 2.65 -20.46
C ILE A 113 25.58 2.56 -20.47
N ARG A 114 25.06 1.35 -20.37
CA ARG A 114 23.62 1.15 -20.26
C ARG A 114 23.24 1.13 -18.78
N VAL A 115 22.42 2.10 -18.40
CA VAL A 115 21.87 2.26 -17.05
C VAL A 115 20.39 1.90 -17.06
N PHE A 116 19.96 0.97 -16.20
CA PHE A 116 18.58 0.45 -16.19
C PHE A 116 18.17 0.01 -14.77
N ASN A 117 16.92 -0.46 -14.60
CA ASN A 117 16.35 -0.87 -13.30
C ASN A 117 16.39 0.24 -12.21
N HIS A 118 16.03 1.47 -12.60
CA HIS A 118 15.95 2.58 -11.65
C HIS A 118 14.84 2.36 -10.62
N SER A 119 15.17 2.53 -9.34
CA SER A 119 14.22 2.47 -8.23
C SER A 119 14.71 3.32 -7.05
N GLU A 120 13.91 3.41 -5.99
CA GLU A 120 14.18 4.21 -4.80
C GLU A 120 14.16 3.31 -3.55
N ILE A 121 15.03 3.59 -2.57
CA ILE A 121 15.07 2.81 -1.31
C ILE A 121 13.81 3.01 -0.42
N ALA A 122 13.08 4.10 -0.67
CA ALA A 122 11.81 4.48 -0.07
C ALA A 122 11.20 5.59 -0.94
N MET A 123 9.89 5.82 -0.82
CA MET A 123 9.19 6.87 -1.57
C MET A 123 9.87 8.25 -1.39
N GLY A 124 10.38 8.83 -2.48
CA GLY A 124 11.10 10.12 -2.49
C GLY A 124 12.53 10.06 -1.96
N GLY A 125 13.06 8.86 -1.75
CA GLY A 125 14.42 8.62 -1.26
C GLY A 125 15.47 8.54 -2.38
N PRO A 126 16.75 8.38 -2.01
CA PRO A 126 17.84 8.14 -2.97
C PRO A 126 17.59 6.93 -3.88
N THR A 127 18.12 7.03 -5.10
CA THR A 127 17.88 6.10 -6.20
C THR A 127 19.02 5.11 -6.37
N TYR A 128 18.68 3.93 -6.87
CA TYR A 128 19.63 2.91 -7.30
C TYR A 128 19.27 2.37 -8.68
N CYS A 129 20.27 1.84 -9.39
CA CYS A 129 20.17 1.31 -10.73
C CYS A 129 21.27 0.25 -11.00
N ASP A 130 21.16 -0.40 -12.17
CA ASP A 130 22.11 -1.36 -12.68
C ASP A 130 22.97 -0.72 -13.79
N TYR A 131 24.27 -1.02 -13.80
CA TYR A 131 25.26 -0.52 -14.76
C TYR A 131 25.81 -1.67 -15.61
N LEU A 132 25.54 -1.64 -16.92
CA LEU A 132 26.15 -2.53 -17.90
C LEU A 132 27.19 -1.77 -18.74
N PHE A 133 28.46 -2.12 -18.54
CA PHE A 133 29.60 -1.52 -19.23
C PHE A 133 29.84 -2.13 -20.63
N PRO A 134 30.50 -1.41 -21.54
CA PRO A 134 30.78 -1.86 -22.91
C PRO A 134 31.71 -3.08 -23.01
N ASP A 135 32.42 -3.44 -21.94
CA ASP A 135 33.25 -4.63 -21.84
C ASP A 135 32.50 -5.84 -21.23
N GLY A 136 31.21 -5.69 -20.94
CA GLY A 136 30.34 -6.74 -20.41
C GLY A 136 30.28 -6.82 -18.88
N VAL A 137 30.97 -5.93 -18.16
CA VAL A 137 30.81 -5.86 -16.70
C VAL A 137 29.38 -5.42 -16.37
N LEU A 138 28.70 -6.19 -15.52
CA LEU A 138 27.38 -5.86 -15.01
C LEU A 138 27.44 -5.71 -13.50
N LEU A 139 27.11 -4.52 -13.00
CA LEU A 139 26.97 -4.25 -11.57
C LEU A 139 25.52 -3.86 -11.27
N GLN A 140 24.96 -4.43 -10.22
CA GLN A 140 23.53 -4.29 -9.91
C GLN A 140 23.28 -3.61 -8.56
N GLY A 141 22.14 -2.92 -8.46
CA GLY A 141 21.64 -2.32 -7.24
C GLY A 141 22.59 -1.24 -6.67
N LEU A 142 23.28 -0.51 -7.54
CA LEU A 142 24.21 0.54 -7.15
C LEU A 142 23.51 1.90 -7.15
N GLY A 143 23.93 2.79 -6.26
CA GLY A 143 23.39 4.13 -6.14
C GLY A 143 23.69 5.00 -7.34
N SER A 144 22.77 5.91 -7.65
CA SER A 144 22.92 6.86 -8.76
C SER A 144 24.09 7.83 -8.60
N SER A 145 24.54 8.10 -7.38
CA SER A 145 25.75 8.89 -7.16
C SER A 145 26.97 8.01 -7.44
N SER A 146 27.47 8.15 -8.67
CA SER A 146 28.59 7.38 -9.22
C SER A 146 29.46 8.20 -10.16
N LEU A 147 30.73 7.82 -10.28
CA LEU A 147 31.71 8.49 -11.15
C LEU A 147 32.90 7.59 -11.47
N PHE A 148 33.69 8.01 -12.44
CA PHE A 148 34.98 7.37 -12.78
C PHE A 148 36.15 8.11 -12.15
N SER A 149 37.22 7.38 -11.85
CA SER A 149 38.52 7.99 -11.60
C SER A 149 39.01 8.75 -12.84
N ARG A 150 39.81 9.78 -12.63
CA ARG A 150 40.34 10.63 -13.71
C ARG A 150 41.15 9.88 -14.77
N ASP A 151 41.80 8.78 -14.38
CA ASP A 151 42.55 7.89 -15.27
C ASP A 151 41.68 6.78 -15.90
N GLY A 152 40.40 6.73 -15.55
CA GLY A 152 39.40 5.78 -16.04
C GLY A 152 39.55 4.34 -15.57
N ARG A 153 40.52 4.05 -14.69
CA ARG A 153 40.75 2.70 -14.16
C ARG A 153 39.64 2.25 -13.23
N TYR A 154 39.13 3.14 -12.38
CA TYR A 154 38.16 2.81 -11.36
C TYR A 154 36.80 3.43 -11.68
N PHE A 155 35.74 2.71 -11.34
CA PHE A 155 34.38 3.23 -11.25
C PHE A 155 33.93 3.12 -9.80
N ALA A 156 33.41 4.20 -9.22
CA ALA A 156 32.91 4.25 -7.86
C ALA A 156 31.42 4.59 -7.87
N ALA A 157 30.63 3.89 -7.06
CA ALA A 157 29.21 4.16 -6.87
C ALA A 157 28.84 3.93 -5.41
N THR A 158 27.92 4.74 -4.89
CA THR A 158 27.36 4.52 -3.55
C THR A 158 26.45 3.29 -3.53
N VAL A 159 26.12 2.78 -2.35
CA VAL A 159 25.13 1.72 -2.15
C VAL A 159 24.10 2.22 -1.13
N PRO A 160 22.99 2.80 -1.59
CA PRO A 160 21.99 3.39 -0.71
C PRO A 160 21.25 2.31 0.07
N SER A 161 21.03 2.55 1.37
CA SER A 161 20.25 1.66 2.24
C SER A 161 19.65 2.46 3.39
N ARG A 162 18.59 1.93 4.01
CA ARG A 162 17.88 2.60 5.12
C ARG A 162 18.70 2.67 6.41
N GLN A 163 19.68 1.79 6.59
CA GLN A 163 20.43 1.66 7.84
C GLN A 163 21.89 2.09 7.68
N ASN A 164 22.60 1.54 6.69
CA ASN A 164 24.04 1.79 6.49
C ASN A 164 24.31 2.16 5.03
N TRP A 165 25.06 3.25 4.80
CA TRP A 165 25.45 3.66 3.46
C TRP A 165 26.74 2.96 3.05
N GLY A 166 26.70 2.25 1.92
CA GLY A 166 27.85 1.55 1.38
C GLY A 166 28.53 2.30 0.24
N LEU A 167 29.70 1.80 -0.16
CA LEU A 167 30.42 2.25 -1.35
C LEU A 167 30.95 1.03 -2.10
N VAL A 168 30.83 1.06 -3.42
CA VAL A 168 31.37 0.06 -4.33
C VAL A 168 32.41 0.71 -5.22
N VAL A 169 33.58 0.09 -5.36
CA VAL A 169 34.61 0.47 -6.33
C VAL A 169 34.93 -0.72 -7.24
N LEU A 170 34.74 -0.55 -8.54
CA LEU A 170 35.18 -1.49 -9.56
C LEU A 170 36.58 -1.09 -10.04
N ASP A 171 37.56 -2.00 -9.94
CA ASP A 171 38.81 -1.92 -10.70
C ASP A 171 38.59 -2.60 -12.07
N ARG A 172 38.45 -1.78 -13.12
CA ARG A 172 38.16 -2.27 -14.48
C ARG A 172 39.33 -3.05 -15.08
N GLN A 173 40.57 -2.70 -14.72
CA GLN A 173 41.76 -3.38 -15.24
C GLN A 173 41.91 -4.78 -14.63
N GLN A 174 41.61 -4.91 -13.34
CA GLN A 174 41.73 -6.19 -12.64
C GLN A 174 40.43 -7.00 -12.61
N ARG A 175 39.31 -6.41 -13.06
CA ARG A 175 37.95 -6.98 -13.00
C ARG A 175 37.60 -7.45 -11.58
N GLN A 176 37.78 -6.54 -10.64
CA GLN A 176 37.51 -6.78 -9.22
C GLN A 176 36.59 -5.71 -8.67
N VAL A 177 35.66 -6.13 -7.83
CA VAL A 177 34.73 -5.25 -7.13
C VAL A 177 35.13 -5.22 -5.65
N TYR A 178 35.29 -4.02 -5.12
CA TYR A 178 35.56 -3.73 -3.73
C TYR A 178 34.27 -3.19 -3.10
N ARG A 179 33.67 -3.94 -2.17
CA ARG A 179 32.47 -3.53 -1.43
C ARG A 179 32.87 -3.05 -0.04
N CYS A 180 32.71 -1.76 0.21
CA CYS A 180 33.04 -1.08 1.46
C CYS A 180 31.75 -0.90 2.28
N ALA A 181 31.68 -1.53 3.45
CA ALA A 181 30.45 -1.62 4.25
C ALA A 181 30.05 -0.32 4.97
N ASP A 182 31.01 0.58 5.23
CA ASP A 182 30.79 1.81 6.02
C ASP A 182 31.37 3.02 5.27
N SER A 183 30.55 3.64 4.41
CA SER A 183 30.91 4.88 3.75
C SER A 183 30.10 6.04 4.30
N GLU A 184 30.78 7.10 4.73
CA GLU A 184 30.13 8.39 5.03
C GLU A 184 29.73 9.15 3.75
N LEU A 185 30.07 8.64 2.56
CA LEU A 185 29.83 9.34 1.29
C LEU A 185 28.45 8.98 0.72
N TRP A 186 27.53 9.94 0.81
CA TRP A 186 26.21 9.84 0.17
C TRP A 186 26.24 10.32 -1.27
N GLU A 187 27.05 11.35 -1.55
CA GLU A 187 27.23 11.90 -2.88
C GLU A 187 28.72 11.94 -3.23
N LEU A 188 29.09 11.49 -4.43
CA LEU A 188 30.45 11.49 -4.93
C LEU A 188 30.69 12.74 -5.79
N ASP A 189 31.71 13.51 -5.42
CA ASP A 189 32.05 14.78 -6.07
C ASP A 189 33.28 14.67 -6.99
N GLY A 190 34.23 13.77 -6.69
CA GLY A 190 35.41 13.58 -7.53
C GLY A 190 36.26 12.38 -7.16
N PHE A 191 37.10 11.93 -8.11
CA PHE A 191 38.03 10.82 -7.90
C PHE A 191 39.33 11.06 -8.67
N ASP A 192 40.36 11.53 -7.95
CA ASP A 192 41.67 11.87 -8.50
C ASP A 192 42.81 11.36 -7.61
N LEU A 193 43.92 10.95 -8.22
CA LEU A 193 45.15 10.51 -7.54
C LEU A 193 44.95 9.49 -6.39
N GLY A 194 43.96 8.59 -6.53
CA GLY A 194 43.65 7.59 -5.51
C GLY A 194 42.90 8.14 -4.29
N VAL A 195 42.33 9.35 -4.38
CA VAL A 195 41.46 9.96 -3.37
C VAL A 195 40.06 10.09 -3.95
N LEU A 196 39.08 9.55 -3.23
CA LEU A 196 37.65 9.72 -3.52
C LEU A 196 37.11 10.84 -2.63
N SER A 197 36.54 11.87 -3.24
CA SER A 197 35.91 12.99 -2.54
C SER A 197 34.40 13.00 -2.77
N GLY A 198 33.67 13.46 -1.77
CA GLY A 198 32.22 13.53 -1.81
C GLY A 198 31.64 14.22 -0.59
N ARG A 199 30.35 14.05 -0.35
CA ARG A 199 29.60 14.67 0.74
C ARG A 199 28.84 13.66 1.57
N HIS A 200 28.75 13.94 2.86
CA HIS A 200 27.82 13.26 3.77
C HIS A 200 26.37 13.70 3.48
N SER A 201 25.39 12.93 3.96
CA SER A 201 23.96 13.12 3.70
C SER A 201 23.55 14.61 3.63
N PRO A 202 23.00 15.07 2.50
CA PRO A 202 22.55 16.46 2.36
C PRO A 202 21.33 16.78 3.23
N LEU A 203 20.68 15.76 3.80
CA LEU A 203 19.57 15.91 4.74
C LEU A 203 20.04 16.21 6.17
N VAL A 204 21.32 15.97 6.48
CA VAL A 204 21.86 16.08 7.84
C VAL A 204 23.00 17.09 7.92
N ASP A 205 24.02 16.96 7.06
CA ASP A 205 25.30 17.68 7.20
C ASP A 205 25.76 18.35 5.89
N ASP A 206 25.56 17.71 4.73
CA ASP A 206 26.08 18.12 3.40
C ASP A 206 27.60 18.46 3.39
N SER A 207 28.35 17.98 4.38
CA SER A 207 29.75 18.35 4.55
C SER A 207 30.67 17.48 3.70
N GLY A 208 31.75 18.10 3.21
CA GLY A 208 32.74 17.42 2.37
C GLY A 208 33.53 16.37 3.16
N ARG A 209 33.83 15.25 2.48
CA ARG A 209 34.64 14.13 2.96
C ARG A 209 35.59 13.70 1.86
N GLU A 210 36.77 13.26 2.26
CA GLU A 210 37.77 12.70 1.35
C GLU A 210 38.28 11.40 1.98
N ILE A 211 38.36 10.34 1.18
CA ILE A 211 38.82 9.03 1.62
C ILE A 211 39.86 8.51 0.64
N ARG A 212 40.97 7.97 1.15
CA ARG A 212 42.01 7.37 0.31
C ARG A 212 41.59 5.96 -0.10
N LEU A 213 41.85 5.62 -1.36
CA LEU A 213 41.48 4.32 -1.92
C LEU A 213 42.19 3.16 -1.19
N GLU A 214 43.43 3.35 -0.77
CA GLU A 214 44.18 2.36 0.02
C GLU A 214 43.50 2.07 1.38
N GLU A 215 42.87 3.07 2.00
CA GLU A 215 42.15 2.91 3.27
C GLU A 215 40.82 2.18 3.04
N LEU A 216 40.12 2.49 1.95
CA LEU A 216 38.90 1.79 1.54
C LEU A 216 39.19 0.31 1.28
N PHE A 217 40.25 0.00 0.52
CA PHE A 217 40.57 -1.38 0.14
C PHE A 217 41.02 -2.25 1.32
N GLN A 218 41.53 -1.67 2.42
CA GLN A 218 41.89 -2.44 3.61
C GLN A 218 40.69 -3.06 4.33
N THR A 219 39.52 -2.43 4.21
CA THR A 219 38.29 -2.85 4.89
C THR A 219 37.24 -3.41 3.94
N ALA A 220 37.46 -3.31 2.62
CA ALA A 220 36.54 -3.79 1.62
C ALA A 220 36.51 -5.32 1.51
N SER A 221 35.32 -5.86 1.27
CA SER A 221 35.17 -7.21 0.73
C SER A 221 35.52 -7.19 -0.75
N VAL A 222 36.48 -8.02 -1.17
CA VAL A 222 36.95 -8.07 -2.56
C VAL A 222 36.34 -9.28 -3.26
N THR A 223 35.71 -9.03 -4.41
CA THR A 223 35.09 -10.05 -5.26
C THR A 223 35.69 -9.97 -6.66
N HIS A 224 36.25 -11.08 -7.14
CA HIS A 224 36.66 -11.20 -8.54
C HIS A 224 35.43 -11.41 -9.42
N LEU A 225 35.36 -10.68 -10.54
CA LEU A 225 34.33 -10.92 -11.52
C LEU A 225 34.63 -12.21 -12.30
N VAL A 226 33.61 -13.03 -12.45
CA VAL A 226 33.67 -14.31 -13.18
C VAL A 226 33.02 -14.11 -14.55
N PRO A 227 33.66 -14.60 -15.64
CA PRO A 227 33.06 -14.52 -16.96
C PRO A 227 31.89 -15.48 -17.09
N PHE A 228 30.80 -15.01 -17.70
CA PHE A 228 29.67 -15.84 -18.09
C PHE A 228 29.13 -15.34 -19.44
N ALA A 229 29.20 -16.19 -20.47
CA ALA A 229 28.90 -15.80 -21.86
C ALA A 229 29.65 -14.50 -22.26
N ASP A 230 28.93 -13.43 -22.58
CA ASP A 230 29.45 -12.11 -22.91
C ASP A 230 29.48 -11.12 -21.72
N LEU A 231 29.19 -11.58 -20.50
CA LEU A 231 29.15 -10.79 -19.27
C LEU A 231 30.30 -11.11 -18.28
N TRP A 232 30.55 -10.17 -17.37
CA TRP A 232 31.39 -10.33 -16.18
C TRP A 232 30.56 -10.03 -14.93
N LEU A 233 30.36 -11.04 -14.08
CA LEU A 233 29.45 -11.01 -12.94
C LEU A 233 30.20 -11.21 -11.62
N GLU A 234 29.67 -10.66 -10.52
CA GLU A 234 30.20 -10.96 -9.18
C GLU A 234 30.03 -12.44 -8.83
N SER A 235 31.00 -13.04 -8.11
CA SER A 235 31.04 -14.48 -7.84
C SER A 235 29.89 -15.05 -6.99
N GLY A 236 29.06 -14.18 -6.39
CA GLY A 236 27.81 -14.57 -5.72
C GLY A 236 26.68 -14.94 -6.68
N TRP A 237 26.81 -14.60 -7.97
CA TRP A 237 25.97 -15.16 -9.03
C TRP A 237 26.47 -16.57 -9.35
N HIS A 238 25.70 -17.59 -8.97
CA HIS A 238 26.08 -19.00 -9.11
C HIS A 238 25.36 -19.64 -10.32
N PRO A 239 25.89 -19.56 -11.55
CA PRO A 239 25.28 -20.18 -12.73
C PRO A 239 25.20 -21.71 -12.63
N GLU A 240 26.00 -22.34 -11.76
CA GLU A 240 25.94 -23.78 -11.49
C GLU A 240 24.61 -24.22 -10.85
N GLN A 241 23.86 -23.29 -10.25
CA GLN A 241 22.53 -23.56 -9.68
C GLN A 241 21.46 -23.68 -10.76
N VAL A 242 21.71 -23.17 -11.98
CA VAL A 242 20.75 -23.25 -13.09
C VAL A 242 20.81 -24.65 -13.69
N GLN A 243 19.72 -25.39 -13.50
CA GLN A 243 19.58 -26.76 -14.02
C GLN A 243 19.70 -26.76 -15.55
N GLN A 244 20.69 -27.46 -16.10
CA GLN A 244 20.96 -27.49 -17.55
C GLN A 244 19.90 -28.26 -18.35
N ALA A 245 19.29 -29.26 -17.74
CA ALA A 245 18.22 -30.04 -18.34
C ALA A 245 17.34 -30.69 -17.27
N PHE A 246 16.08 -30.96 -17.61
CA PHE A 246 15.16 -31.71 -16.78
C PHE A 246 14.48 -32.84 -17.57
N GLU A 247 14.01 -33.85 -16.85
CA GLU A 247 13.12 -34.88 -17.38
C GLU A 247 11.83 -34.93 -16.55
N ARG A 248 10.70 -35.16 -17.24
CA ARG A 248 9.37 -35.39 -16.66
C ARG A 248 8.74 -36.55 -17.41
N ARG A 249 8.63 -37.70 -16.74
CA ARG A 249 8.11 -38.93 -17.34
C ARG A 249 6.60 -39.07 -17.10
N SER A 250 5.92 -39.71 -18.04
CA SER A 250 4.57 -40.22 -17.83
C SER A 250 4.55 -41.23 -16.67
N ALA A 251 3.39 -41.46 -16.06
CA ALA A 251 3.27 -42.34 -14.90
C ALA A 251 3.63 -43.80 -15.21
N ASP A 252 3.45 -44.24 -16.45
CA ASP A 252 3.83 -45.57 -16.94
C ASP A 252 5.29 -45.64 -17.45
N GLY A 253 6.00 -44.51 -17.44
CA GLY A 253 7.39 -44.37 -17.88
C GLY A 253 7.61 -44.51 -19.39
N GLN A 254 6.56 -44.67 -20.21
CA GLN A 254 6.68 -44.86 -21.65
C GLN A 254 7.04 -43.59 -22.40
N HIS A 255 6.61 -42.44 -21.89
CA HIS A 255 6.84 -41.13 -22.49
C HIS A 255 7.72 -40.27 -21.59
N CYS A 256 8.59 -39.47 -22.19
CA CYS A 256 9.48 -38.57 -21.49
C CYS A 256 9.49 -37.19 -22.13
N LEU A 257 9.01 -36.19 -21.39
CA LEU A 257 9.25 -34.79 -21.69
C LEU A 257 10.66 -34.44 -21.18
N ARG A 258 11.53 -34.00 -22.08
CA ARG A 258 12.87 -33.49 -21.76
C ARG A 258 12.94 -32.02 -22.12
N GLY A 259 13.43 -31.21 -21.19
CA GLY A 259 13.78 -29.81 -21.45
C GLY A 259 15.29 -29.63 -21.35
N ASP A 260 15.88 -28.99 -22.34
CA ASP A 260 17.28 -28.55 -22.34
C ASP A 260 17.30 -27.02 -22.30
N ILE A 261 18.16 -26.43 -21.47
CA ILE A 261 18.16 -24.98 -21.25
C ILE A 261 18.39 -24.20 -22.54
N ALA A 262 17.57 -23.19 -22.76
CA ALA A 262 17.63 -22.29 -23.91
C ALA A 262 18.26 -20.96 -23.47
N LEU A 263 19.55 -20.79 -23.75
CA LEU A 263 20.25 -19.53 -23.49
C LEU A 263 20.41 -18.72 -24.79
N PRO A 264 20.29 -17.38 -24.72
CA PRO A 264 20.57 -16.52 -25.86
C PRO A 264 22.06 -16.56 -26.22
N ALA A 265 22.38 -16.17 -27.45
CA ALA A 265 23.77 -16.04 -27.88
C ALA A 265 24.50 -14.85 -27.21
N THR A 266 23.77 -13.76 -26.92
CA THR A 266 24.27 -12.56 -26.26
C THR A 266 23.29 -12.13 -25.16
N PHE A 267 23.80 -11.94 -23.93
CA PHE A 267 22.99 -11.47 -22.80
C PHE A 267 22.98 -9.94 -22.73
N ARG A 268 24.05 -9.29 -23.21
CA ARG A 268 24.21 -7.83 -23.16
C ARG A 268 23.15 -7.07 -23.95
N ASP A 269 22.62 -7.69 -25.00
CA ASP A 269 21.64 -7.08 -25.89
C ASP A 269 20.20 -7.21 -25.35
N LEU A 270 19.99 -8.02 -24.31
CA LEU A 270 18.68 -8.22 -23.70
C LEU A 270 18.27 -7.03 -22.85
N VAL A 271 16.97 -6.69 -22.85
CA VAL A 271 16.39 -5.66 -21.96
C VAL A 271 16.64 -5.96 -20.48
N GLN A 272 16.69 -7.22 -20.10
CA GLN A 272 17.13 -7.69 -18.78
C GLN A 272 18.24 -8.72 -18.96
N PRO A 273 19.53 -8.36 -18.79
CA PRO A 273 20.65 -9.23 -19.12
C PRO A 273 20.73 -10.52 -18.30
N LEU A 274 20.12 -10.59 -17.12
CA LEU A 274 20.16 -11.78 -16.28
C LEU A 274 18.83 -12.55 -16.25
N GLU A 275 17.79 -12.07 -16.94
CA GLU A 275 16.47 -12.73 -16.97
C GLU A 275 16.54 -14.21 -17.37
N PRO A 276 17.31 -14.64 -18.40
CA PRO A 276 17.38 -16.05 -18.76
C PRO A 276 18.09 -16.94 -17.73
N LEU A 277 18.75 -16.35 -16.73
CA LEU A 277 19.39 -17.07 -15.62
C LEU A 277 18.50 -17.09 -14.37
N VAL A 278 17.73 -16.03 -14.14
CA VAL A 278 16.76 -15.92 -13.03
C VAL A 278 15.50 -16.75 -13.32
N SER A 279 14.99 -16.64 -14.54
CA SER A 279 13.77 -17.29 -15.02
C SER A 279 14.09 -18.14 -16.27
N PRO A 280 14.88 -19.23 -16.13
CA PRO A 280 15.37 -19.99 -17.26
C PRO A 280 14.25 -20.64 -18.07
N ARG A 281 14.38 -20.57 -19.40
CA ARG A 281 13.51 -21.24 -20.37
C ARG A 281 14.22 -22.43 -20.99
N TYR A 282 13.46 -23.44 -21.37
CA TYR A 282 13.96 -24.72 -21.86
C TYR A 282 13.32 -25.06 -23.20
N THR A 283 14.12 -25.45 -24.18
CA THR A 283 13.59 -26.10 -25.40
C THR A 283 13.12 -27.50 -25.02
N ILE A 284 11.86 -27.79 -25.27
CA ILE A 284 11.26 -29.08 -24.88
C ILE A 284 11.16 -30.06 -26.04
N SER A 285 11.24 -31.34 -25.71
CA SER A 285 11.04 -32.47 -26.62
C SER A 285 10.26 -33.57 -25.90
N VAL A 286 9.47 -34.35 -26.64
CA VAL A 286 8.82 -35.56 -26.12
C VAL A 286 9.38 -36.74 -26.88
N ASP A 287 9.90 -37.74 -26.16
CA ASP A 287 10.53 -38.95 -26.71
C ASP A 287 11.64 -38.64 -27.73
N GLY A 288 12.38 -37.55 -27.48
CA GLY A 288 13.46 -37.06 -28.33
C GLY A 288 13.01 -36.30 -29.58
N GLN A 289 11.69 -36.11 -29.80
CA GLN A 289 11.17 -35.28 -30.88
C GLN A 289 11.05 -33.81 -30.43
N PRO A 290 11.76 -32.86 -31.05
CA PRO A 290 11.68 -31.44 -30.71
C PRO A 290 10.27 -30.87 -30.93
N SER A 291 9.80 -30.01 -30.02
CA SER A 291 8.47 -29.39 -30.13
C SER A 291 8.48 -28.04 -30.85
N GLY A 292 9.61 -27.33 -30.88
CA GLY A 292 9.67 -25.92 -31.26
C GLY A 292 9.13 -24.96 -30.19
N LEU A 293 9.00 -25.43 -28.94
CA LEU A 293 8.45 -24.65 -27.81
C LEU A 293 9.51 -24.40 -26.74
N LEU A 294 9.33 -23.29 -26.03
CA LEU A 294 10.09 -22.88 -24.85
C LEU A 294 9.20 -22.92 -23.62
N MET A 295 9.67 -23.61 -22.57
CA MET A 295 8.93 -23.81 -21.32
C MET A 295 9.75 -23.31 -20.13
N ALA A 296 9.13 -22.70 -19.11
CA ALA A 296 9.81 -22.44 -17.85
C ALA A 296 10.04 -23.74 -17.07
N ALA A 297 11.09 -23.81 -16.23
CA ALA A 297 11.40 -25.02 -15.45
C ALA A 297 10.25 -25.46 -14.52
N ASP A 298 9.56 -24.47 -13.96
CA ASP A 298 8.47 -24.56 -13.00
C ASP A 298 7.09 -24.47 -13.66
N ALA A 299 7.03 -24.41 -15.00
CA ALA A 299 5.76 -24.36 -15.71
C ALA A 299 4.89 -25.58 -15.37
N PRO A 300 3.59 -25.38 -15.09
CA PRO A 300 2.70 -26.48 -14.82
C PRO A 300 2.58 -27.41 -16.02
N LEU A 301 2.49 -28.71 -15.75
CA LEU A 301 2.34 -29.76 -16.74
C LEU A 301 1.48 -30.91 -16.20
N VAL A 302 0.70 -31.55 -17.07
CA VAL A 302 -0.12 -32.70 -16.70
C VAL A 302 -0.20 -33.71 -17.84
N TRP A 303 0.14 -34.97 -17.53
CA TRP A 303 -0.09 -36.10 -18.43
C TRP A 303 -1.55 -36.56 -18.33
N SER A 304 -2.13 -37.00 -19.44
CA SER A 304 -3.47 -37.59 -19.44
C SER A 304 -3.49 -38.87 -18.61
N SER A 305 -4.67 -39.24 -18.11
CA SER A 305 -4.84 -40.49 -17.35
C SER A 305 -4.38 -41.75 -18.12
N ASP A 306 -4.60 -41.78 -19.44
CA ASP A 306 -4.14 -42.85 -20.34
C ASP A 306 -2.68 -42.70 -20.80
N GLN A 307 -1.98 -41.67 -20.35
CA GLN A 307 -0.59 -41.33 -20.67
C GLN A 307 -0.31 -41.05 -22.16
N ARG A 308 -1.35 -40.93 -23.01
CA ARG A 308 -1.20 -40.69 -24.47
C ARG A 308 -1.21 -39.21 -24.86
N ALA A 309 -1.38 -38.31 -23.89
CA ALA A 309 -1.39 -36.88 -24.09
C ALA A 309 -0.74 -36.13 -22.92
N LEU A 310 -0.30 -34.91 -23.18
CA LEU A 310 0.33 -33.99 -22.23
C LEU A 310 -0.18 -32.58 -22.49
N VAL A 311 -0.52 -31.83 -21.45
CA VAL A 311 -0.69 -30.37 -21.53
C VAL A 311 0.39 -29.68 -20.69
N CYS A 312 0.96 -28.61 -21.21
CA CYS A 312 1.88 -27.73 -20.48
C CYS A 312 1.68 -26.26 -20.89
N LEU A 313 2.16 -25.33 -20.05
CA LEU A 313 2.31 -23.93 -20.43
C LEU A 313 3.66 -23.70 -21.11
N ALA A 314 3.65 -23.17 -22.33
CA ALA A 314 4.86 -22.88 -23.09
C ALA A 314 4.60 -21.78 -24.12
N GLN A 315 5.68 -21.20 -24.64
CA GLN A 315 5.65 -20.24 -25.75
C GLN A 315 6.35 -20.83 -26.99
N GLU A 316 5.97 -20.35 -28.18
CA GLU A 316 6.64 -20.76 -29.40
C GLU A 316 8.08 -20.21 -29.44
N GLN A 317 9.03 -20.96 -29.99
CA GLN A 317 10.41 -20.52 -30.19
C GLN A 317 10.51 -19.55 -31.38
N SER A 318 9.84 -18.40 -31.27
CA SER A 318 9.74 -17.36 -32.29
C SER A 318 9.99 -15.98 -31.67
N PRO A 319 10.65 -15.04 -32.38
CA PRO A 319 10.86 -13.68 -31.89
C PRO A 319 9.57 -12.88 -31.64
N HIS A 320 8.43 -13.36 -32.15
CA HIS A 320 7.13 -12.69 -32.09
C HIS A 320 6.11 -13.45 -31.23
N ALA A 321 6.53 -14.38 -30.38
CA ALA A 321 5.60 -15.14 -29.55
C ALA A 321 4.95 -14.25 -28.46
N ASP A 322 3.62 -14.30 -28.39
CA ASP A 322 2.82 -13.61 -27.37
C ASP A 322 2.73 -14.45 -26.09
N GLY A 323 3.78 -14.42 -25.26
CA GLY A 323 3.78 -15.01 -23.91
C GLY A 323 3.49 -16.52 -23.84
N ASP A 324 3.24 -17.01 -22.61
CA ASP A 324 2.93 -18.41 -22.36
C ASP A 324 1.46 -18.74 -22.68
N GLN A 325 1.25 -19.86 -23.39
CA GLN A 325 -0.07 -20.41 -23.70
C GLN A 325 -0.12 -21.91 -23.42
N TYR A 326 -1.33 -22.48 -23.37
CA TYR A 326 -1.49 -23.92 -23.18
C TYR A 326 -1.21 -24.67 -24.47
N TRP A 327 -0.35 -25.67 -24.40
CA TRP A 327 -0.03 -26.57 -25.51
C TRP A 327 -0.42 -27.99 -25.18
N LEU A 328 -1.09 -28.65 -26.11
CA LEU A 328 -1.46 -30.05 -26.04
C LEU A 328 -0.55 -30.85 -26.98
N TRP A 329 0.12 -31.85 -26.44
CA TRP A 329 0.74 -32.92 -27.19
C TRP A 329 -0.14 -34.17 -27.12
N GLN A 330 -0.33 -34.83 -28.26
CA GLN A 330 -0.96 -36.15 -28.32
C GLN A 330 -0.10 -37.08 -29.16
N LEU A 331 0.05 -38.33 -28.73
CA LEU A 331 0.93 -39.31 -29.37
C LEU A 331 0.71 -39.43 -30.90
N ASP A 332 -0.55 -39.39 -31.34
CA ASP A 332 -0.91 -39.60 -32.75
C ASP A 332 -1.03 -38.29 -33.56
N LEU A 333 -1.09 -37.12 -32.90
CA LEU A 333 -1.37 -35.82 -33.54
C LEU A 333 -0.24 -34.79 -33.38
N GLY A 334 0.70 -35.03 -32.47
CA GLY A 334 1.77 -34.08 -32.15
C GLY A 334 1.29 -32.90 -31.31
N TRP A 335 2.03 -31.79 -31.40
CA TRP A 335 1.79 -30.55 -30.66
C TRP A 335 0.77 -29.65 -31.36
N ARG A 336 -0.14 -29.07 -30.58
CA ARG A 336 -1.02 -27.97 -31.01
C ARG A 336 -1.28 -27.01 -29.85
N ALA A 337 -1.45 -25.73 -30.15
CA ALA A 337 -1.88 -24.75 -29.17
C ALA A 337 -3.36 -24.98 -28.83
N LEU A 338 -3.70 -24.83 -27.55
CA LEU A 338 -5.08 -24.74 -27.08
C LEU A 338 -5.49 -23.25 -27.02
N PRO A 339 -6.76 -22.93 -27.27
CA PRO A 339 -7.23 -21.56 -27.14
C PRO A 339 -7.21 -21.08 -25.68
N SER A 340 -7.52 -19.79 -25.45
CA SER A 340 -7.72 -19.28 -24.10
C SER A 340 -8.82 -20.09 -23.39
N PRO A 341 -8.60 -20.59 -22.15
CA PRO A 341 -9.58 -21.36 -21.38
C PRO A 341 -10.89 -20.64 -21.12
N TRP A 342 -10.84 -19.30 -21.09
CA TRP A 342 -11.97 -18.46 -20.76
C TRP A 342 -11.95 -17.15 -21.52
N VAL A 343 -13.14 -16.59 -21.77
CA VAL A 343 -13.34 -15.26 -22.36
C VAL A 343 -13.79 -14.33 -21.23
N LYS A 344 -12.91 -13.42 -20.80
CA LYS A 344 -13.20 -12.49 -19.69
C LYS A 344 -14.25 -11.44 -20.09
N ASN A 345 -15.06 -11.02 -19.13
CA ASN A 345 -15.99 -9.90 -19.26
C ASN A 345 -15.91 -9.02 -18.00
N GLU A 346 -15.93 -7.70 -18.17
CA GLU A 346 -15.83 -6.74 -17.05
C GLU A 346 -17.06 -6.74 -16.13
N ALA A 347 -18.22 -7.20 -16.62
CA ALA A 347 -19.43 -7.32 -15.82
C ALA A 347 -19.44 -8.57 -14.91
N GLU A 348 -18.50 -9.51 -15.10
CA GLU A 348 -18.39 -10.72 -14.29
C GLU A 348 -17.31 -10.60 -13.20
N PRO A 349 -17.36 -11.43 -12.15
CA PRO A 349 -16.27 -11.55 -11.18
C PRO A 349 -14.91 -11.74 -11.86
N SER A 350 -13.88 -11.08 -11.33
CA SER A 350 -12.53 -11.20 -11.86
C SER A 350 -11.87 -12.47 -11.35
N PHE A 351 -11.12 -13.15 -12.22
CA PHE A 351 -10.33 -14.32 -11.87
C PHE A 351 -9.18 -14.56 -12.82
N TYR A 352 -8.25 -15.40 -12.39
CA TYR A 352 -7.09 -15.84 -13.15
C TYR A 352 -6.98 -17.36 -13.16
N TRP A 353 -6.28 -17.88 -14.15
CA TRP A 353 -6.07 -19.31 -14.35
C TRP A 353 -4.63 -19.54 -14.80
N HIS A 354 -3.97 -20.51 -14.20
CA HIS A 354 -2.57 -20.84 -14.51
C HIS A 354 -2.23 -22.29 -14.15
N GLU A 355 -2.92 -22.87 -13.18
CA GLU A 355 -2.66 -24.22 -12.70
C GLU A 355 -3.30 -25.29 -13.60
N LEU A 356 -2.55 -26.33 -13.96
CA LEU A 356 -3.08 -27.52 -14.65
C LEU A 356 -3.41 -28.60 -13.62
N LEU A 357 -4.70 -28.92 -13.47
CA LEU A 357 -5.18 -29.88 -12.47
C LEU A 357 -5.31 -31.29 -13.03
N GLY A 358 -5.67 -31.42 -14.30
CA GLY A 358 -6.02 -32.71 -14.89
C GLY A 358 -6.16 -32.65 -16.41
N LEU A 359 -5.97 -33.80 -17.04
CA LEU A 359 -6.23 -34.02 -18.46
C LEU A 359 -6.92 -35.38 -18.64
N ASP A 360 -8.11 -35.34 -19.23
CA ASP A 360 -8.82 -36.53 -19.66
C ASP A 360 -8.90 -36.61 -21.19
N ALA A 361 -9.61 -37.63 -21.71
CA ALA A 361 -9.71 -37.87 -23.14
C ALA A 361 -10.45 -36.76 -23.92
N SER A 362 -11.18 -35.89 -23.23
CA SER A 362 -12.11 -34.91 -23.81
C SER A 362 -11.86 -33.47 -23.40
N GLN A 363 -11.23 -33.24 -22.24
CA GLN A 363 -11.06 -31.90 -21.69
C GLN A 363 -9.79 -31.79 -20.84
N VAL A 364 -9.31 -30.56 -20.71
CA VAL A 364 -8.30 -30.15 -19.72
C VAL A 364 -8.98 -29.43 -18.57
N GLN A 365 -8.54 -29.72 -17.35
CA GLN A 365 -9.01 -29.13 -16.10
C GLN A 365 -7.97 -28.12 -15.61
N ILE A 366 -8.37 -26.86 -15.52
CA ILE A 366 -7.48 -25.73 -15.21
C ILE A 366 -7.94 -25.09 -13.92
N GLY A 367 -7.04 -24.98 -12.95
CA GLY A 367 -7.28 -24.37 -11.65
C GLY A 367 -7.46 -22.86 -11.76
N SER A 368 -8.46 -22.35 -11.05
CA SER A 368 -8.81 -20.94 -10.99
C SER A 368 -9.44 -20.60 -9.64
N TYR A 369 -9.75 -19.33 -9.42
CA TYR A 369 -10.31 -18.83 -8.18
C TYR A 369 -11.12 -17.57 -8.43
N LEU A 370 -12.20 -17.33 -7.70
CA LEU A 370 -12.91 -16.04 -7.75
C LEU A 370 -12.18 -15.00 -6.88
N ASP A 371 -12.15 -13.74 -7.33
CA ASP A 371 -11.73 -12.62 -6.50
C ASP A 371 -12.53 -12.53 -5.21
N TYR A 372 -11.91 -11.93 -4.20
CA TYR A 372 -12.63 -11.47 -3.01
C TYR A 372 -13.04 -10.00 -3.22
N PRO A 373 -14.32 -9.72 -3.52
CA PRO A 373 -14.82 -8.36 -3.61
C PRO A 373 -14.90 -7.77 -2.21
N ARG A 374 -14.41 -6.55 -2.01
CA ARG A 374 -14.46 -5.86 -0.72
C ARG A 374 -14.89 -4.41 -0.87
N PRO A 375 -15.85 -3.92 -0.08
CA PRO A 375 -16.14 -2.49 -0.05
C PRO A 375 -14.90 -1.67 0.33
N GLY A 376 -14.71 -0.52 -0.33
CA GLY A 376 -13.50 0.31 -0.19
C GLY A 376 -13.24 0.89 1.21
N SER A 377 -14.22 0.86 2.11
CA SER A 377 -14.16 1.39 3.48
C SER A 377 -14.63 0.34 4.50
N GLY A 378 -14.12 -0.89 4.36
CA GLY A 378 -14.40 -1.99 5.28
C GLY A 378 -15.75 -2.65 5.02
N ARG A 379 -16.78 -2.29 5.79
CA ARG A 379 -18.14 -2.87 5.66
C ARG A 379 -19.03 -2.12 4.67
N TYR A 380 -18.61 -0.95 4.21
CA TYR A 380 -19.30 -0.17 3.18
C TYR A 380 -18.28 0.47 2.22
N GLY A 381 -18.75 1.06 1.14
CA GLY A 381 -17.89 1.87 0.27
C GLY A 381 -18.56 2.27 -1.04
N TYR A 382 -17.89 3.13 -1.80
CA TYR A 382 -18.36 3.61 -3.11
C TYR A 382 -17.77 2.87 -4.31
N ARG A 383 -17.03 1.80 -4.02
CA ARG A 383 -16.44 0.86 -4.97
C ARG A 383 -16.31 -0.50 -4.31
N LEU A 384 -16.17 -1.53 -5.13
CA LEU A 384 -15.79 -2.87 -4.71
C LEU A 384 -14.38 -3.13 -5.24
N ASP A 385 -13.43 -3.30 -4.32
CA ASP A 385 -12.04 -3.65 -4.63
C ASP A 385 -11.95 -5.17 -4.82
N SER A 386 -11.22 -5.63 -5.84
CA SER A 386 -11.00 -7.06 -6.12
C SER A 386 -9.65 -7.51 -5.58
N ILE A 387 -9.65 -8.39 -4.59
CA ILE A 387 -8.44 -8.97 -4.00
C ILE A 387 -8.16 -10.34 -4.66
N HIS A 388 -6.96 -10.49 -5.24
CA HIS A 388 -6.51 -11.69 -5.97
C HIS A 388 -5.43 -12.49 -5.22
N GLY A 389 -5.57 -12.58 -3.89
CA GLY A 389 -4.78 -13.46 -3.05
C GLY A 389 -5.56 -13.83 -1.80
N ASP A 390 -5.15 -14.93 -1.15
CA ASP A 390 -5.63 -15.24 0.19
C ASP A 390 -5.24 -14.09 1.14
N THR A 391 -6.14 -13.73 2.05
CA THR A 391 -6.00 -12.51 2.85
C THR A 391 -6.61 -12.68 4.22
N GLU A 392 -6.55 -11.64 5.05
CA GLU A 392 -7.20 -11.59 6.34
C GLU A 392 -8.56 -10.91 6.24
N THR A 393 -9.54 -11.49 6.94
CA THR A 393 -10.87 -10.92 7.06
C THR A 393 -11.36 -10.92 8.50
N GLN A 394 -12.40 -10.14 8.75
CA GLN A 394 -13.10 -10.14 10.01
C GLN A 394 -14.02 -11.36 10.08
N VAL A 395 -13.84 -12.19 11.11
CA VAL A 395 -14.66 -13.41 11.34
C VAL A 395 -15.65 -13.25 12.49
N GLY A 396 -15.54 -12.18 13.26
CA GLY A 396 -16.43 -11.90 14.37
C GLY A 396 -15.85 -10.86 15.32
N HIS A 397 -16.38 -10.86 16.54
CA HIS A 397 -15.93 -9.99 17.63
C HIS A 397 -15.81 -10.78 18.93
N ASP A 398 -14.88 -10.35 19.79
CA ASP A 398 -14.89 -10.78 21.19
C ASP A 398 -16.01 -10.07 21.99
N ALA A 399 -16.11 -10.40 23.28
CA ALA A 399 -17.15 -9.82 24.16
C ALA A 399 -16.99 -8.30 24.39
N GLN A 400 -15.80 -7.74 24.18
CA GLN A 400 -15.52 -6.31 24.33
C GLN A 400 -15.54 -5.57 22.99
N GLY A 401 -15.86 -6.26 21.90
CA GLY A 401 -16.00 -5.68 20.56
C GLY A 401 -14.71 -5.63 19.75
N ARG A 402 -13.62 -6.28 20.18
CA ARG A 402 -12.41 -6.40 19.35
C ARG A 402 -12.71 -7.26 18.14
N VAL A 403 -12.16 -6.86 17.00
CA VAL A 403 -12.24 -7.65 15.78
C VAL A 403 -11.48 -8.96 15.98
N GLN A 404 -12.15 -10.07 15.69
CA GLN A 404 -11.49 -11.35 15.50
C GLN A 404 -11.08 -11.46 14.04
N VAL A 405 -9.78 -11.57 13.80
CA VAL A 405 -9.20 -11.74 12.47
C VAL A 405 -9.08 -13.23 12.17
N GLY A 406 -9.43 -13.61 10.95
CA GLY A 406 -9.21 -14.96 10.46
C GLY A 406 -8.80 -14.95 8.99
N GLU A 407 -8.27 -16.08 8.55
CA GLU A 407 -7.89 -16.26 7.15
C GLU A 407 -9.14 -16.29 6.26
N PHE A 408 -9.02 -15.67 5.09
CA PHE A 408 -9.92 -15.77 3.98
C PHE A 408 -9.19 -16.43 2.82
N THR A 409 -9.62 -17.64 2.48
CA THR A 409 -9.17 -18.34 1.28
C THR A 409 -10.11 -18.01 0.12
N LEU A 410 -9.53 -17.64 -1.02
CA LEU A 410 -10.33 -17.39 -2.24
C LEU A 410 -11.13 -18.63 -2.65
N THR A 411 -12.32 -18.41 -3.18
CA THR A 411 -13.19 -19.50 -3.65
C THR A 411 -12.54 -20.18 -4.85
N ARG A 412 -12.12 -21.44 -4.67
CA ARG A 412 -11.43 -22.21 -5.71
C ARG A 412 -12.43 -22.78 -6.70
N MET A 413 -12.04 -22.83 -7.96
CA MET A 413 -12.85 -23.39 -9.03
C MET A 413 -11.98 -24.01 -10.12
N THR A 414 -12.60 -24.79 -10.98
CA THR A 414 -11.94 -25.46 -12.10
C THR A 414 -12.62 -25.05 -13.39
N ILE A 415 -11.84 -24.58 -14.36
CA ILE A 415 -12.28 -24.40 -15.74
C ILE A 415 -12.09 -25.74 -16.44
N ALA A 416 -13.18 -26.32 -16.92
CA ALA A 416 -13.16 -27.50 -17.76
C ALA A 416 -13.26 -27.04 -19.22
N MET A 417 -12.14 -27.09 -19.94
CA MET A 417 -12.04 -26.69 -21.34
C MET A 417 -11.99 -27.95 -22.23
N PRO A 418 -12.98 -28.16 -23.12
CA PRO A 418 -12.93 -29.22 -24.12
C PRO A 418 -11.70 -29.13 -25.02
N LEU A 419 -11.09 -30.27 -25.38
CA LEU A 419 -9.91 -30.31 -26.25
C LEU A 419 -10.20 -29.90 -27.71
N ASP A 420 -11.48 -29.86 -28.09
CA ASP A 420 -11.97 -29.37 -29.38
C ASP A 420 -12.56 -27.96 -29.31
N SER A 421 -12.41 -27.28 -28.16
CA SER A 421 -12.84 -25.89 -27.97
C SER A 421 -12.24 -24.97 -29.05
N GLN A 422 -13.04 -23.98 -29.45
CA GLN A 422 -12.63 -22.93 -30.38
C GLN A 422 -12.29 -21.63 -29.64
N GLY A 423 -12.23 -21.65 -28.30
CA GLY A 423 -11.98 -20.49 -27.46
C GLY A 423 -13.13 -19.50 -27.41
N GLN A 424 -14.35 -19.93 -27.73
CA GLN A 424 -15.52 -19.06 -27.76
C GLN A 424 -16.19 -19.00 -26.39
N ARG A 425 -16.92 -17.91 -26.13
CA ARG A 425 -17.68 -17.77 -24.88
C ARG A 425 -18.71 -18.90 -24.77
N GLY A 426 -18.63 -19.65 -23.67
CA GLY A 426 -19.50 -20.79 -23.40
C GLY A 426 -19.00 -22.16 -23.88
N ASP A 427 -17.85 -22.23 -24.56
CA ASP A 427 -17.22 -23.53 -24.90
C ASP A 427 -16.78 -24.28 -23.63
N SER A 428 -16.16 -23.56 -22.70
CA SER A 428 -15.76 -24.07 -21.38
C SER A 428 -16.88 -23.92 -20.36
N PHE A 429 -16.83 -24.73 -19.31
CA PHE A 429 -17.70 -24.60 -18.14
C PHE A 429 -16.89 -24.54 -16.84
N ILE A 430 -17.53 -24.07 -15.78
CA ILE A 430 -16.91 -23.95 -14.45
C ILE A 430 -17.42 -25.06 -13.56
N GLU A 431 -16.51 -25.69 -12.83
CA GLU A 431 -16.81 -26.57 -11.70
C GLU A 431 -16.41 -25.86 -10.41
N THR A 432 -17.30 -25.82 -9.44
CA THR A 432 -17.02 -25.24 -8.13
C THR A 432 -15.98 -26.07 -7.38
N GLN A 433 -15.46 -25.53 -6.28
CA GLN A 433 -14.76 -26.36 -5.30
C GLN A 433 -15.67 -27.53 -4.85
N PRO A 434 -15.07 -28.67 -4.47
CA PRO A 434 -15.83 -29.80 -3.93
C PRO A 434 -16.69 -29.38 -2.74
N MET A 435 -17.95 -29.77 -2.79
CA MET A 435 -18.90 -29.71 -1.69
C MET A 435 -18.79 -31.01 -0.86
N GLN A 436 -19.70 -31.18 0.09
CA GLN A 436 -19.84 -32.43 0.84
C GLN A 436 -19.92 -33.65 -0.11
N ASP A 437 -19.29 -34.76 0.29
CA ASP A 437 -19.18 -36.01 -0.47
C ASP A 437 -18.43 -35.87 -1.82
N GLY A 438 -17.69 -34.79 -2.02
CA GLY A 438 -16.86 -34.55 -3.21
C GLY A 438 -17.64 -34.09 -4.44
N VAL A 439 -18.94 -33.81 -4.30
CA VAL A 439 -19.79 -33.34 -5.39
C VAL A 439 -19.38 -31.93 -5.79
N ARG A 440 -19.33 -31.63 -7.09
CA ARG A 440 -19.07 -30.29 -7.63
C ARG A 440 -20.32 -29.78 -8.33
N ALA A 441 -20.60 -28.48 -8.19
CA ALA A 441 -21.59 -27.84 -9.03
C ALA A 441 -20.95 -27.44 -10.36
N ARG A 442 -21.69 -27.62 -11.45
CA ARG A 442 -21.31 -27.24 -12.81
C ARG A 442 -22.11 -26.02 -13.24
N LEU A 443 -21.40 -24.97 -13.65
CA LEU A 443 -21.96 -23.73 -14.22
C LEU A 443 -21.68 -23.71 -15.72
N THR A 444 -22.73 -23.88 -16.53
CA THR A 444 -22.66 -23.84 -17.99
C THR A 444 -23.31 -22.57 -18.50
N TRP A 445 -22.59 -21.80 -19.32
CA TRP A 445 -23.08 -20.55 -19.89
C TRP A 445 -24.30 -20.76 -20.79
N LEU A 446 -25.27 -19.85 -20.74
CA LEU A 446 -26.49 -19.87 -21.54
C LEU A 446 -26.66 -18.64 -22.45
N GLY A 447 -25.97 -17.55 -22.16
CA GLY A 447 -26.15 -16.26 -22.83
C GLY A 447 -25.83 -15.08 -21.93
N ASP A 448 -25.56 -13.94 -22.54
CA ASP A 448 -25.31 -12.68 -21.83
C ASP A 448 -26.53 -11.75 -21.86
N ASN A 449 -26.62 -10.86 -20.89
CA ASN A 449 -27.49 -9.69 -20.98
C ASN A 449 -26.85 -8.60 -21.88
N PRO A 450 -27.55 -7.48 -22.17
CA PRO A 450 -27.01 -6.39 -22.98
C PRO A 450 -25.74 -5.73 -22.42
N ASP A 451 -25.50 -5.83 -21.12
CA ASP A 451 -24.32 -5.29 -20.43
C ASP A 451 -23.14 -6.29 -20.41
N GLY A 452 -23.30 -7.49 -21.01
CA GLY A 452 -22.26 -8.52 -21.09
C GLY A 452 -22.18 -9.48 -19.89
N LEU A 453 -23.06 -9.34 -18.90
CA LEU A 453 -23.16 -10.24 -17.74
C LEU A 453 -23.75 -11.60 -18.15
N GLY A 454 -23.04 -12.69 -17.87
CA GLY A 454 -23.44 -14.04 -18.25
C GLY A 454 -24.47 -14.66 -17.31
N GLY A 455 -25.46 -15.34 -17.89
CA GLY A 455 -26.39 -16.22 -17.21
C GLY A 455 -26.00 -17.68 -17.39
N TYR A 456 -25.95 -18.43 -16.29
CA TYR A 456 -25.46 -19.81 -16.24
C TYR A 456 -26.56 -20.77 -15.76
N ARG A 457 -26.57 -21.98 -16.33
CA ARG A 457 -27.27 -23.13 -15.75
C ARG A 457 -26.37 -23.72 -14.67
N CYS A 458 -26.93 -23.97 -13.49
CA CYS A 458 -26.23 -24.65 -12.40
C CYS A 458 -26.77 -26.08 -12.23
N GLN A 459 -25.87 -27.05 -12.20
CA GLN A 459 -26.18 -28.46 -11.95
C GLN A 459 -25.26 -29.01 -10.85
N ILE A 460 -25.82 -29.58 -9.78
CA ILE A 460 -25.07 -30.21 -8.70
C ILE A 460 -25.32 -31.71 -8.72
N GLY A 461 -24.32 -32.49 -9.19
CA GLY A 461 -24.52 -33.91 -9.45
C GLY A 461 -25.66 -34.15 -10.46
N ASP A 462 -26.71 -34.85 -10.04
CA ASP A 462 -27.93 -35.09 -10.83
C ASP A 462 -29.00 -33.99 -10.67
N TRP A 463 -28.79 -33.05 -9.75
CA TRP A 463 -29.75 -32.00 -9.44
C TRP A 463 -29.52 -30.76 -10.31
N GLN A 464 -30.36 -30.55 -11.30
CA GLN A 464 -30.39 -29.28 -12.03
C GLN A 464 -31.18 -28.23 -11.24
N LEU A 465 -30.53 -27.12 -10.89
CA LEU A 465 -31.21 -26.03 -10.19
C LEU A 465 -32.16 -25.29 -11.15
N PRO A 466 -33.37 -24.91 -10.69
CA PRO A 466 -34.27 -24.10 -11.51
C PRO A 466 -33.70 -22.69 -11.72
N GLY A 467 -34.04 -22.08 -12.87
CA GLY A 467 -33.64 -20.70 -13.19
C GLY A 467 -32.26 -20.57 -13.85
N ARG A 468 -31.73 -19.36 -13.82
CA ARG A 468 -30.40 -18.98 -14.32
C ARG A 468 -29.65 -18.27 -13.19
N TRP A 469 -28.34 -18.42 -13.18
CA TRP A 469 -27.48 -18.01 -12.07
C TRP A 469 -26.32 -17.18 -12.59
N LEU A 470 -25.80 -16.28 -11.77
CA LEU A 470 -24.53 -15.61 -12.03
C LEU A 470 -23.35 -16.55 -11.78
N LEU A 471 -22.19 -16.21 -12.34
CA LEU A 471 -20.95 -16.95 -12.10
C LEU A 471 -20.47 -16.85 -10.64
N ASP A 472 -20.78 -15.74 -9.95
CA ASP A 472 -20.38 -15.50 -8.58
C ASP A 472 -21.07 -16.50 -7.62
N HIS A 473 -20.27 -17.32 -6.94
CA HIS A 473 -20.74 -18.39 -6.05
C HIS A 473 -19.81 -18.54 -4.84
N ARG A 474 -20.33 -19.07 -3.73
CA ARG A 474 -19.52 -19.44 -2.55
C ARG A 474 -19.95 -20.81 -2.04
N VAL A 475 -19.01 -21.71 -1.79
CA VAL A 475 -19.28 -22.95 -1.05
C VAL A 475 -19.01 -22.67 0.42
N SER A 476 -19.96 -23.02 1.30
CA SER A 476 -19.80 -22.82 2.74
C SER A 476 -18.61 -23.62 3.28
N ASP A 477 -17.97 -23.13 4.34
CA ASP A 477 -16.94 -23.83 5.12
C ASP A 477 -17.27 -25.30 5.49
N CYS A 478 -18.54 -25.61 5.79
CA CYS A 478 -18.98 -26.99 6.08
C CYS A 478 -19.22 -27.86 4.83
N GLY A 479 -19.06 -27.32 3.63
CA GLY A 479 -19.29 -28.00 2.34
C GLY A 479 -20.75 -28.33 2.00
N ARG A 480 -21.70 -28.14 2.93
CA ARG A 480 -23.13 -28.48 2.73
C ARG A 480 -23.85 -27.51 1.79
N TYR A 481 -23.47 -26.25 1.80
CA TYR A 481 -24.23 -25.18 1.16
C TYR A 481 -23.47 -24.55 -0.01
N LEU A 482 -24.19 -24.21 -1.07
CA LEU A 482 -23.72 -23.40 -2.19
C LEU A 482 -24.54 -22.11 -2.27
N ALA A 483 -23.91 -20.97 -2.03
CA ALA A 483 -24.51 -19.67 -2.24
C ALA A 483 -24.39 -19.25 -3.71
N LEU A 484 -25.49 -18.72 -4.26
CA LEU A 484 -25.64 -18.30 -5.65
C LEU A 484 -26.43 -17.00 -5.72
N LEU A 485 -26.28 -16.31 -6.86
CA LEU A 485 -27.06 -15.14 -7.22
C LEU A 485 -27.93 -15.44 -8.46
N PRO A 486 -29.24 -15.16 -8.43
CA PRO A 486 -30.12 -15.35 -9.57
C PRO A 486 -29.81 -14.34 -10.69
N PHE A 487 -29.90 -14.80 -11.94
CA PHE A 487 -29.77 -13.98 -13.14
C PHE A 487 -31.16 -13.73 -13.76
N ASP A 488 -31.57 -12.46 -13.82
CA ASP A 488 -32.82 -12.05 -14.46
C ASP A 488 -32.63 -11.50 -15.89
N GLY A 489 -31.40 -11.14 -16.26
CA GLY A 489 -31.02 -10.59 -17.56
C GLY A 489 -31.41 -9.13 -17.80
N ALA A 490 -32.00 -8.44 -16.82
CA ALA A 490 -32.46 -7.05 -16.94
C ALA A 490 -31.50 -6.04 -16.31
N THR A 491 -30.67 -6.47 -15.35
CA THR A 491 -29.70 -5.61 -14.65
C THR A 491 -28.36 -6.33 -14.46
N THR A 492 -27.37 -5.60 -13.94
CA THR A 492 -26.05 -6.15 -13.54
C THR A 492 -26.01 -6.64 -12.08
N VAL A 493 -27.11 -6.52 -11.33
CA VAL A 493 -27.20 -6.90 -9.91
C VAL A 493 -28.31 -7.92 -9.70
N ALA A 494 -28.15 -8.81 -8.72
CA ALA A 494 -29.18 -9.77 -8.37
C ALA A 494 -30.23 -9.18 -7.43
N THR A 495 -31.38 -9.83 -7.32
CA THR A 495 -32.53 -9.34 -6.54
C THR A 495 -32.59 -9.88 -5.11
N HIS A 496 -31.74 -10.85 -4.78
CA HIS A 496 -31.56 -11.48 -3.47
C HIS A 496 -30.41 -12.49 -3.54
N GLY A 497 -29.95 -12.98 -2.39
CA GLY A 497 -29.07 -14.16 -2.31
C GLY A 497 -29.86 -15.46 -2.17
N VAL A 498 -29.34 -16.55 -2.73
CA VAL A 498 -29.93 -17.89 -2.63
C VAL A 498 -28.88 -18.88 -2.11
N VAL A 499 -29.29 -19.80 -1.25
CA VAL A 499 -28.45 -20.93 -0.82
C VAL A 499 -29.09 -22.24 -1.26
N ALA A 500 -28.34 -23.05 -2.02
CA ALA A 500 -28.69 -24.44 -2.27
C ALA A 500 -28.20 -25.29 -1.10
N ASP A 501 -29.14 -25.93 -0.39
CA ASP A 501 -28.85 -26.92 0.64
C ASP A 501 -28.74 -28.30 0.00
N LEU A 502 -27.53 -28.84 -0.03
CA LEU A 502 -27.26 -30.09 -0.73
C LEU A 502 -27.84 -31.31 -0.02
N LYS A 503 -27.92 -31.25 1.31
CA LYS A 503 -28.43 -32.34 2.14
C LYS A 503 -29.94 -32.48 2.00
N GLU A 504 -30.66 -31.36 2.06
CA GLU A 504 -32.12 -31.33 1.97
C GLU A 504 -32.62 -31.18 0.52
N ARG A 505 -31.71 -30.97 -0.44
CA ARG A 505 -31.99 -30.73 -1.87
C ARG A 505 -33.05 -29.65 -2.11
N GLN A 506 -32.88 -28.51 -1.46
CA GLN A 506 -33.79 -27.36 -1.54
C GLN A 506 -33.04 -26.04 -1.73
N LEU A 507 -33.77 -25.03 -2.21
CA LEU A 507 -33.25 -23.66 -2.35
C LEU A 507 -33.83 -22.77 -1.24
N LEU A 508 -32.94 -22.23 -0.41
CA LEU A 508 -33.26 -21.27 0.64
C LEU A 508 -33.16 -19.86 0.06
N GLN A 509 -34.29 -19.16 0.03
CA GLN A 509 -34.39 -17.81 -0.52
C GLN A 509 -34.05 -16.77 0.55
N GLY A 510 -33.32 -15.74 0.15
CA GLY A 510 -33.08 -14.55 0.97
C GLY A 510 -34.14 -13.45 0.79
N PRO A 511 -34.09 -12.42 1.65
CA PRO A 511 -34.97 -11.27 1.50
C PRO A 511 -34.64 -10.48 0.21
N ALA A 512 -35.64 -9.79 -0.33
CA ALA A 512 -35.47 -8.95 -1.51
C ALA A 512 -34.51 -7.77 -1.23
N MET A 513 -33.42 -7.69 -1.99
CA MET A 513 -32.41 -6.61 -1.94
C MET A 513 -31.54 -6.64 -3.19
N TRP A 514 -30.98 -5.50 -3.60
CA TRP A 514 -30.07 -5.47 -4.75
C TRP A 514 -28.68 -5.98 -4.36
N VAL A 515 -28.35 -7.21 -4.71
CA VAL A 515 -27.08 -7.86 -4.38
C VAL A 515 -26.12 -7.72 -5.54
N ALA A 516 -25.00 -7.03 -5.32
CA ALA A 516 -23.97 -6.85 -6.34
C ALA A 516 -23.02 -8.06 -6.39
N ARG A 517 -22.58 -8.56 -5.22
CA ARG A 517 -21.56 -9.62 -5.12
C ARG A 517 -21.75 -10.48 -3.88
N LEU A 518 -21.31 -11.74 -3.94
CA LEU A 518 -21.13 -12.59 -2.77
C LEU A 518 -19.79 -12.28 -2.11
N LEU A 519 -19.76 -12.07 -0.80
CA LEU A 519 -18.52 -11.76 -0.08
C LEU A 519 -17.91 -13.02 0.51
N ASP A 520 -18.65 -13.70 1.39
CA ASP A 520 -18.15 -14.81 2.21
C ASP A 520 -19.27 -15.75 2.62
N PHE A 521 -18.94 -17.00 2.94
CA PHE A 521 -19.89 -17.98 3.47
C PHE A 521 -19.23 -18.91 4.50
N ARG A 522 -19.35 -18.55 5.79
CA ARG A 522 -18.78 -19.31 6.90
C ARG A 522 -19.72 -19.35 8.09
N ALA A 523 -19.61 -20.37 8.93
CA ALA A 523 -20.39 -20.55 10.15
C ALA A 523 -21.91 -20.40 9.94
N GLY A 524 -22.42 -20.84 8.78
CA GLY A 524 -23.84 -20.70 8.42
C GLY A 524 -24.29 -19.26 8.16
N ARG A 525 -23.36 -18.32 7.95
CA ARG A 525 -23.61 -16.91 7.61
C ARG A 525 -23.12 -16.60 6.21
N LEU A 526 -24.01 -16.07 5.39
CA LEU A 526 -23.72 -15.58 4.04
C LEU A 526 -23.57 -14.07 4.07
N SER A 527 -22.40 -13.57 3.73
CA SER A 527 -22.10 -12.14 3.63
C SER A 527 -22.24 -11.67 2.18
N LEU A 528 -22.93 -10.56 1.98
CA LEU A 528 -23.31 -10.01 0.67
C LEU A 528 -22.92 -8.53 0.58
N ALA A 529 -22.48 -8.07 -0.59
CA ALA A 529 -22.43 -6.65 -0.92
C ALA A 529 -23.73 -6.27 -1.60
N VAL A 530 -24.45 -5.31 -1.02
CA VAL A 530 -25.74 -4.83 -1.52
C VAL A 530 -25.64 -3.38 -1.93
N VAL A 531 -26.35 -2.99 -3.00
CA VAL A 531 -26.48 -1.60 -3.39
C VAL A 531 -27.56 -0.96 -2.51
N ALA A 532 -27.14 -0.09 -1.60
CA ALA A 532 -28.04 0.59 -0.67
C ALA A 532 -28.57 1.93 -1.21
N GLY A 533 -27.80 2.60 -2.07
CA GLY A 533 -28.20 3.88 -2.66
C GLY A 533 -27.11 4.52 -3.52
N ARG A 534 -27.27 5.81 -3.78
CA ARG A 534 -26.31 6.69 -4.45
C ARG A 534 -26.04 7.94 -3.63
N LEU A 535 -24.80 8.37 -3.68
CA LEU A 535 -24.38 9.67 -3.16
C LEU A 535 -23.94 10.55 -4.32
N ASP A 536 -24.47 11.77 -4.40
CA ASP A 536 -23.99 12.76 -5.38
C ASP A 536 -22.51 13.06 -5.16
N GLN A 537 -21.78 13.26 -6.26
CA GLN A 537 -20.32 13.36 -6.24
C GLN A 537 -19.79 14.53 -5.38
N ASP A 538 -20.55 15.62 -5.30
CA ASP A 538 -20.19 16.84 -4.55
C ASP A 538 -20.49 16.74 -3.04
N LEU A 539 -21.11 15.65 -2.58
CA LEU A 539 -21.45 15.46 -1.16
C LEU A 539 -20.42 14.61 -0.43
N GLU A 540 -20.03 15.07 0.76
CA GLU A 540 -19.21 14.28 1.68
C GLU A 540 -20.02 13.15 2.30
N SER A 541 -19.39 11.97 2.44
CA SER A 541 -19.98 10.81 3.08
C SER A 541 -19.81 10.88 4.59
N SER A 542 -20.85 10.54 5.34
CA SER A 542 -20.77 10.30 6.78
C SER A 542 -21.63 9.09 7.16
N ALA A 543 -21.41 8.52 8.35
CA ALA A 543 -22.24 7.42 8.82
C ALA A 543 -23.72 7.79 9.01
N LEU A 544 -24.03 9.07 9.27
CA LEU A 544 -25.40 9.57 9.28
C LEU A 544 -26.03 9.66 7.90
N GLN A 545 -25.22 9.89 6.86
CA GLN A 545 -25.68 10.04 5.49
C GLN A 545 -24.67 9.44 4.51
N ARG A 546 -24.82 8.13 4.24
CA ARG A 546 -24.01 7.42 3.25
C ARG A 546 -24.51 7.61 1.82
N PHE A 547 -25.77 7.97 1.66
CA PHE A 547 -26.41 8.19 0.37
C PHE A 547 -27.52 9.24 0.53
N ASN A 548 -27.81 9.99 -0.53
CA ASN A 548 -28.93 10.92 -0.59
C ASN A 548 -30.07 10.41 -1.49
N VAL A 549 -29.78 9.42 -2.35
CA VAL A 549 -30.79 8.74 -3.17
C VAL A 549 -30.83 7.26 -2.80
N PRO A 550 -31.91 6.74 -2.20
CA PRO A 550 -32.01 5.33 -1.85
C PRO A 550 -32.07 4.45 -3.10
N ALA A 551 -31.60 3.21 -2.98
CA ALA A 551 -31.80 2.22 -4.03
C ALA A 551 -33.31 1.97 -4.26
N PRO A 552 -33.74 1.78 -5.52
CA PRO A 552 -35.14 1.54 -5.84
C PRO A 552 -35.62 0.21 -5.24
N GLN A 553 -36.94 -0.01 -5.15
CA GLN A 553 -37.44 -1.32 -4.74
C GLN A 553 -37.09 -2.40 -5.79
N VAL A 554 -36.86 -3.63 -5.33
CA VAL A 554 -36.60 -4.78 -6.21
C VAL A 554 -37.71 -4.91 -7.26
N GLY A 555 -37.31 -5.02 -8.53
CA GLY A 555 -38.22 -5.06 -9.68
C GLY A 555 -38.50 -3.71 -10.35
N SER A 556 -37.80 -2.64 -9.96
CA SER A 556 -37.92 -1.32 -10.59
C SER A 556 -36.58 -0.73 -11.07
N ALA A 557 -36.65 0.03 -12.18
CA ALA A 557 -35.60 0.90 -12.75
C ALA A 557 -34.17 0.30 -12.91
N PRO A 558 -33.90 -0.48 -13.97
CA PRO A 558 -32.57 -1.05 -14.25
C PRO A 558 -31.45 0.01 -14.43
N SER A 559 -31.80 1.23 -14.86
CA SER A 559 -30.83 2.31 -15.11
C SER A 559 -30.14 2.83 -13.85
N PHE A 560 -30.69 2.56 -12.65
CA PHE A 560 -30.07 3.00 -11.39
C PHE A 560 -28.68 2.41 -11.18
N PHE A 561 -28.36 1.25 -11.76
CA PHE A 561 -27.09 0.55 -11.54
C PHE A 561 -26.00 0.88 -12.57
N GLN A 562 -26.34 1.65 -13.61
CA GLN A 562 -25.38 2.04 -14.64
C GLN A 562 -24.41 3.10 -14.12
N PRO A 563 -23.15 3.13 -14.60
CA PRO A 563 -22.19 4.18 -14.23
C PRO A 563 -22.76 5.58 -14.45
N ASP A 564 -22.47 6.50 -13.53
CA ASP A 564 -22.86 7.91 -13.58
C ASP A 564 -21.70 8.76 -13.03
N GLU A 565 -21.30 9.79 -13.76
CA GLU A 565 -20.22 10.68 -13.34
C GLU A 565 -20.65 11.67 -12.25
N GLN A 566 -21.95 11.90 -12.10
CA GLN A 566 -22.52 12.84 -11.12
C GLN A 566 -22.84 12.19 -9.77
N SER A 567 -22.83 10.85 -9.70
CA SER A 567 -23.18 10.12 -8.49
C SER A 567 -22.46 8.77 -8.39
N ARG A 568 -22.17 8.35 -7.16
CA ARG A 568 -21.49 7.10 -6.85
C ARG A 568 -22.41 6.13 -6.13
N LEU A 569 -22.41 4.87 -6.57
CA LEU A 569 -23.16 3.79 -5.90
C LEU A 569 -22.56 3.51 -4.53
N LEU A 570 -23.41 3.36 -3.51
CA LEU A 570 -23.03 2.87 -2.20
C LEU A 570 -23.27 1.37 -2.10
N TYR A 571 -22.21 0.65 -1.75
CA TYR A 571 -22.24 -0.75 -1.41
C TYR A 571 -22.16 -0.91 0.12
N ASP A 572 -23.10 -1.66 0.69
CA ASP A 572 -23.10 -2.04 2.10
C ASP A 572 -22.95 -3.56 2.26
N THR A 573 -22.32 -3.98 3.34
CA THR A 573 -22.25 -5.39 3.72
C THR A 573 -23.49 -5.80 4.48
N VAL A 574 -24.16 -6.85 4.01
CA VAL A 574 -25.31 -7.49 4.68
C VAL A 574 -25.00 -8.94 4.99
N GLU A 575 -25.28 -9.37 6.20
CA GLU A 575 -25.14 -10.76 6.63
C GLU A 575 -26.52 -11.43 6.70
N LEU A 576 -26.61 -12.64 6.12
CA LEU A 576 -27.78 -13.50 6.18
C LEU A 576 -27.44 -14.80 6.94
N GLN A 577 -28.23 -15.12 7.96
CA GLN A 577 -28.15 -16.38 8.69
C GLN A 577 -28.95 -17.46 7.97
N VAL A 578 -28.33 -18.61 7.74
CA VAL A 578 -29.03 -19.80 7.23
C VAL A 578 -29.89 -20.39 8.35
N SER A 579 -31.17 -20.63 8.05
CA SER A 579 -32.11 -21.39 8.87
C SER A 579 -32.64 -22.61 8.12
N ASP A 580 -33.54 -23.38 8.73
CA ASP A 580 -34.08 -24.61 8.14
C ASP A 580 -34.90 -24.38 6.86
N SER A 581 -35.52 -23.20 6.69
CA SER A 581 -36.45 -22.94 5.57
C SER A 581 -36.17 -21.68 4.74
N GLN A 582 -35.35 -20.75 5.23
CA GLN A 582 -35.03 -19.51 4.52
C GLN A 582 -33.74 -18.85 5.04
N LEU A 583 -33.30 -17.77 4.39
CA LEU A 583 -32.21 -16.92 4.89
C LEU A 583 -32.78 -15.72 5.65
N HIS A 584 -32.25 -15.43 6.82
CA HIS A 584 -32.69 -14.32 7.67
C HIS A 584 -31.62 -13.23 7.72
N ARG A 585 -32.01 -11.98 7.44
CA ARG A 585 -31.11 -10.84 7.60
C ARG A 585 -30.73 -10.67 9.07
N MET A 586 -29.44 -10.61 9.34
CA MET A 586 -28.92 -10.27 10.66
C MET A 586 -28.94 -8.75 10.87
N PRO A 587 -29.22 -8.27 12.09
CA PRO A 587 -29.04 -6.86 12.42
C PRO A 587 -27.59 -6.41 12.17
N PRO A 588 -27.36 -5.18 11.70
CA PRO A 588 -26.00 -4.65 11.49
C PRO A 588 -25.29 -4.30 12.82
N TRP A 589 -26.02 -4.35 13.94
CA TRP A 589 -25.54 -4.01 15.28
C TRP A 589 -25.53 -5.21 16.22
N ARG A 590 -24.70 -5.12 17.26
CA ARG A 590 -24.62 -6.10 18.36
C ARG A 590 -25.26 -5.55 19.63
N LEU A 591 -26.07 -6.35 20.33
CA LEU A 591 -26.48 -6.02 21.70
C LEU A 591 -25.35 -6.41 22.66
N VAL A 592 -24.88 -5.46 23.47
CA VAL A 592 -23.76 -5.68 24.40
C VAL A 592 -24.18 -5.44 25.84
N ASP A 593 -23.50 -6.10 26.77
CA ASP A 593 -23.78 -6.08 28.21
C ASP A 593 -22.65 -5.42 29.04
N ARG A 594 -21.62 -4.90 28.37
CA ARG A 594 -20.40 -4.38 28.99
C ARG A 594 -19.78 -3.26 28.17
N PRO A 595 -18.92 -2.42 28.79
CA PRO A 595 -18.14 -1.43 28.06
C PRO A 595 -17.34 -2.07 26.94
N GLN A 596 -17.40 -1.44 25.77
CA GLN A 596 -16.60 -1.84 24.62
C GLN A 596 -15.23 -1.15 24.68
N VAL A 597 -14.21 -1.76 24.07
CA VAL A 597 -12.86 -1.19 24.02
C VAL A 597 -12.77 -0.04 23.02
N ALA A 598 -11.75 0.80 23.15
CA ALA A 598 -11.48 1.95 22.29
C ALA A 598 -11.26 1.62 20.79
N ASN A 599 -10.84 0.40 20.48
CA ASN A 599 -10.71 -0.15 19.12
C ASN A 599 -11.89 -1.05 18.73
N ALA A 600 -12.99 -1.05 19.48
CA ALA A 600 -14.13 -1.90 19.17
C ALA A 600 -14.74 -1.52 17.81
N GLU A 601 -14.99 -2.54 16.97
CA GLU A 601 -15.51 -2.37 15.62
C GLU A 601 -17.01 -2.66 15.56
N GLY A 602 -17.64 -2.00 14.60
CA GLY A 602 -19.03 -2.22 14.24
C GLY A 602 -19.99 -1.50 15.18
N GLU A 603 -21.27 -1.57 14.83
CA GLU A 603 -22.32 -0.92 15.58
C GLU A 603 -22.73 -1.75 16.79
N PHE A 604 -23.07 -1.10 17.88
CA PHE A 604 -23.58 -1.80 19.07
C PHE A 604 -24.55 -0.96 19.90
N ILE A 605 -25.39 -1.67 20.65
CA ILE A 605 -26.37 -1.10 21.56
C ILE A 605 -25.98 -1.52 22.98
N LEU A 606 -25.77 -0.55 23.86
CA LEU A 606 -25.49 -0.73 25.28
C LEU A 606 -26.71 -0.27 26.11
N PRO A 607 -27.55 -1.20 26.61
CA PRO A 607 -28.67 -0.85 27.49
C PRO A 607 -28.18 -0.21 28.80
N ALA A 608 -28.95 0.73 29.33
CA ALA A 608 -28.73 1.24 30.68
C ALA A 608 -29.00 0.14 31.72
N PRO A 609 -28.29 0.10 32.86
CA PRO A 609 -28.48 -0.93 33.89
C PRO A 609 -29.93 -1.03 34.41
N ASN A 610 -30.66 0.09 34.41
CA ASN A 610 -32.06 0.16 34.81
C ASN A 610 -33.06 -0.30 33.71
N GLN A 611 -32.58 -0.59 32.50
CA GLN A 611 -33.36 -0.97 31.30
C GLN A 611 -34.39 0.07 30.85
N GLN A 612 -34.26 1.34 31.28
CA GLN A 612 -35.16 2.44 30.89
C GLN A 612 -34.61 3.26 29.72
N ASP A 613 -33.34 3.07 29.37
CA ASP A 613 -32.66 3.75 28.26
C ASP A 613 -31.67 2.78 27.61
N ALA A 614 -31.16 3.14 26.43
CA ALA A 614 -30.11 2.40 25.73
C ALA A 614 -29.30 3.35 24.85
N ALA A 615 -28.00 3.09 24.73
CA ALA A 615 -27.08 3.86 23.90
C ALA A 615 -26.74 3.07 22.63
N TRP A 616 -27.16 3.55 21.46
CA TRP A 616 -26.74 2.99 20.17
C TRP A 616 -25.60 3.81 19.59
N LEU A 617 -24.43 3.18 19.45
CA LEU A 617 -23.28 3.76 18.77
C LEU A 617 -23.07 3.10 17.40
N PHE A 618 -22.85 3.92 16.38
CA PHE A 618 -22.60 3.48 15.01
C PHE A 618 -21.60 4.40 14.29
N GLY A 619 -21.05 3.92 13.17
CA GLY A 619 -20.21 4.73 12.29
C GLY A 619 -18.78 5.01 12.78
N SER A 620 -18.32 4.35 13.84
CA SER A 620 -16.94 4.50 14.32
C SER A 620 -15.94 3.80 13.37
N GLU A 621 -14.93 4.54 12.91
CA GLU A 621 -13.98 4.10 11.88
C GLU A 621 -12.52 4.35 12.28
N THR A 622 -11.59 3.75 11.55
CA THR A 622 -10.17 4.09 11.68
C THR A 622 -9.86 5.40 10.95
N GLU A 623 -8.79 6.08 11.33
CA GLU A 623 -8.34 7.31 10.67
C GLU A 623 -7.96 7.13 9.18
N TYR A 624 -7.78 5.89 8.73
CA TYR A 624 -7.41 5.58 7.34
C TYR A 624 -8.62 5.42 6.41
N ALA A 625 -9.82 5.14 6.96
CA ALA A 625 -11.06 4.89 6.22
C ALA A 625 -10.93 3.92 5.03
N ASP A 626 -10.03 2.93 5.14
CA ASP A 626 -9.69 1.98 4.07
C ASP A 626 -10.34 0.61 4.28
N SER A 627 -10.07 -0.30 3.36
CA SER A 627 -10.62 -1.66 3.38
C SER A 627 -9.84 -2.63 4.25
N TRP A 628 -8.77 -2.22 4.96
CA TRP A 628 -7.98 -3.14 5.79
C TRP A 628 -8.66 -3.37 7.15
N VAL A 629 -8.55 -4.59 7.71
CA VAL A 629 -9.25 -4.98 8.95
C VAL A 629 -8.82 -4.12 10.16
N ARG A 630 -7.52 -3.77 10.23
CA ARG A 630 -6.93 -2.86 11.23
C ARG A 630 -7.45 -3.10 12.65
N ALA A 631 -7.40 -4.35 13.12
CA ALA A 631 -8.02 -4.77 14.38
C ALA A 631 -7.47 -4.03 15.62
N GLN A 632 -6.20 -3.63 15.56
CA GLN A 632 -5.46 -3.02 16.67
C GLN A 632 -5.60 -1.48 16.74
N THR A 633 -6.11 -0.85 15.69
CA THR A 633 -6.21 0.61 15.58
C THR A 633 -7.44 1.14 16.31
N PRO A 634 -7.38 2.27 17.03
CA PRO A 634 -8.56 2.96 17.56
C PRO A 634 -9.65 3.23 16.54
N ARG A 635 -10.88 3.44 17.04
CA ARG A 635 -11.99 3.96 16.24
C ARG A 635 -12.40 5.37 16.70
N LEU A 636 -12.79 6.22 15.75
CA LEU A 636 -13.24 7.60 15.97
C LEU A 636 -14.44 7.95 15.06
N GLY A 637 -14.98 9.16 15.21
CA GLY A 637 -16.00 9.71 14.31
C GLY A 637 -17.38 9.07 14.43
N GLY A 638 -17.61 8.27 15.47
CA GLY A 638 -18.87 7.59 15.72
C GLY A 638 -20.00 8.53 16.13
N TYR A 639 -21.21 8.05 15.93
CA TYR A 639 -22.46 8.71 16.26
C TYR A 639 -23.17 7.92 17.35
N LEU A 640 -23.77 8.63 18.30
CA LEU A 640 -24.54 8.05 19.39
C LEU A 640 -25.97 8.57 19.34
N LEU A 641 -26.93 7.66 19.48
CA LEU A 641 -28.33 7.97 19.78
C LEU A 641 -28.74 7.21 21.04
N THR A 642 -29.22 7.92 22.07
CA THR A 642 -29.87 7.29 23.23
C THR A 642 -31.35 7.06 22.93
N ALA A 643 -31.97 6.08 23.61
CA ALA A 643 -33.41 5.85 23.51
C ALA A 643 -34.22 7.03 24.05
N SER A 644 -33.63 7.83 24.95
CA SER A 644 -34.16 9.12 25.40
C SER A 644 -33.99 10.29 24.41
N GLY A 645 -33.38 10.07 23.23
CA GLY A 645 -33.27 11.06 22.15
C GLY A 645 -32.01 11.93 22.17
N CYS A 646 -31.04 11.70 23.05
CA CYS A 646 -29.75 12.40 22.99
C CYS A 646 -28.95 11.91 21.78
N ALA A 647 -28.60 12.84 20.88
CA ALA A 647 -27.89 12.57 19.64
C ALA A 647 -26.56 13.33 19.61
N LEU A 648 -25.45 12.61 19.54
CA LEU A 648 -24.09 13.14 19.55
C LEU A 648 -23.26 12.58 18.38
N SER A 649 -22.30 13.36 17.91
CA SER A 649 -21.29 12.93 16.90
C SER A 649 -19.87 13.03 17.46
N ASP A 650 -18.92 12.54 16.66
CA ASP A 650 -17.48 12.60 16.92
C ASP A 650 -17.05 11.81 18.17
N LEU A 651 -17.70 10.68 18.39
CA LEU A 651 -17.46 9.80 19.52
C LEU A 651 -16.58 8.61 19.14
N ALA A 652 -15.96 8.03 20.16
CA ALA A 652 -15.23 6.80 20.09
C ALA A 652 -15.97 5.71 20.90
N PRO A 653 -15.70 4.42 20.67
CA PRO A 653 -16.58 3.35 21.12
C PRO A 653 -16.55 3.05 22.62
N SER A 654 -15.56 3.52 23.36
CA SER A 654 -15.50 3.29 24.80
C SER A 654 -16.55 4.13 25.52
N MET A 655 -17.54 3.49 26.15
CA MET A 655 -18.60 4.13 26.95
C MET A 655 -19.14 3.23 28.07
N ILE A 656 -19.70 3.85 29.12
CA ILE A 656 -20.31 3.16 30.27
C ILE A 656 -21.43 4.00 30.93
N TRP A 657 -22.52 3.35 31.31
CA TRP A 657 -23.62 3.94 32.08
C TRP A 657 -23.33 3.97 33.58
N SER A 658 -23.82 5.00 34.28
CA SER A 658 -23.95 4.98 35.73
C SER A 658 -24.95 3.91 36.18
N ALA A 659 -24.81 3.45 37.43
CA ALA A 659 -25.67 2.43 38.01
C ALA A 659 -27.18 2.79 37.97
N ASP A 660 -27.51 4.07 38.12
CA ASP A 660 -28.89 4.59 38.06
C ASP A 660 -29.40 4.83 36.61
N GLY A 661 -28.54 4.68 35.60
CA GLY A 661 -28.85 4.92 34.19
C GLY A 661 -29.05 6.39 33.81
N ARG A 662 -28.73 7.35 34.69
CA ARG A 662 -28.87 8.79 34.41
C ARG A 662 -27.69 9.37 33.62
N TYR A 663 -26.49 8.89 33.91
CA TYR A 663 -25.27 9.43 33.33
C TYR A 663 -24.66 8.41 32.38
N LEU A 664 -24.17 8.89 31.25
CA LEU A 664 -23.39 8.12 30.30
C LEU A 664 -22.01 8.75 30.17
N ALA A 665 -20.98 8.04 30.63
CA ALA A 665 -19.60 8.41 30.39
C ALA A 665 -19.20 7.95 28.99
N LEU A 666 -18.68 8.87 28.20
CA LEU A 666 -18.36 8.71 26.78
C LEU A 666 -16.90 9.09 26.54
N THR A 667 -16.37 8.65 25.41
CA THR A 667 -15.05 9.09 24.95
C THR A 667 -15.10 9.68 23.55
N CYS A 668 -14.23 10.65 23.29
CA CYS A 668 -13.88 11.05 21.93
C CYS A 668 -12.36 10.96 21.74
N MET A 669 -11.95 10.75 20.50
CA MET A 669 -10.54 10.72 20.11
C MET A 669 -10.28 11.84 19.09
N ALA A 670 -9.20 12.58 19.28
CA ALA A 670 -8.69 13.54 18.31
C ALA A 670 -7.31 13.09 17.79
N THR A 671 -7.03 13.37 16.52
CA THR A 671 -5.71 13.24 15.90
C THR A 671 -5.01 14.60 15.85
N ASP A 672 -3.71 14.63 15.62
CA ASP A 672 -2.90 15.85 15.52
C ASP A 672 -2.90 16.72 16.79
N VAL A 673 -2.98 16.09 17.96
CA VAL A 673 -3.09 16.78 19.27
C VAL A 673 -1.81 16.65 20.13
N THR A 674 -0.66 16.42 19.50
CA THR A 674 0.63 16.24 20.19
C THR A 674 0.96 17.38 21.15
N GLU A 675 0.63 18.62 20.81
CA GLU A 675 0.86 19.79 21.67
C GLU A 675 -0.04 19.82 22.92
N LEU A 676 -1.19 19.15 22.90
CA LEU A 676 -2.19 19.16 23.97
C LEU A 676 -2.03 17.99 24.95
N CYS A 677 -1.69 16.81 24.45
CA CYS A 677 -1.61 15.59 25.26
C CYS A 677 -0.28 14.83 25.14
N GLY A 678 0.71 15.37 24.43
CA GLY A 678 2.04 14.77 24.27
C GLY A 678 2.11 13.61 23.27
N ASN A 679 0.99 13.24 22.64
CA ASN A 679 0.88 12.13 21.69
C ASN A 679 0.07 12.56 20.45
N TYR A 680 0.33 11.91 19.31
CA TYR A 680 -0.39 12.18 18.06
C TYR A 680 -1.91 12.02 18.22
N ARG A 681 -2.34 10.97 18.93
CA ARG A 681 -3.74 10.73 19.29
C ARG A 681 -3.96 11.07 20.76
N GLY A 682 -5.12 11.65 21.05
CA GLY A 682 -5.53 11.97 22.42
C GLY A 682 -6.99 11.61 22.66
N TRP A 683 -7.28 11.19 23.89
CA TRP A 683 -8.63 10.84 24.33
C TRP A 683 -9.19 11.82 25.36
N GLN A 684 -10.45 12.25 25.16
CA GLN A 684 -11.19 13.03 26.14
C GLN A 684 -12.34 12.22 26.73
N LEU A 685 -12.61 12.47 28.02
CA LEU A 685 -13.80 11.98 28.70
C LEU A 685 -14.92 13.01 28.56
N LEU A 686 -16.11 12.54 28.21
CA LEU A 686 -17.34 13.31 28.26
C LEU A 686 -18.33 12.67 29.22
N LEU A 687 -19.16 13.50 29.85
CA LEU A 687 -20.25 13.07 30.72
C LEU A 687 -21.56 13.64 30.18
N LEU A 688 -22.44 12.75 29.71
CA LEU A 688 -23.80 13.07 29.28
C LEU A 688 -24.77 12.83 30.44
N ASP A 689 -25.51 13.85 30.84
CA ASP A 689 -26.69 13.72 31.71
C ASP A 689 -27.92 13.64 30.82
N VAL A 690 -28.50 12.45 30.67
CA VAL A 690 -29.63 12.22 29.75
C VAL A 690 -30.93 12.83 30.26
N GLN A 691 -31.05 13.09 31.57
CA GLN A 691 -32.26 13.69 32.16
C GLN A 691 -32.23 15.21 32.09
N ALA A 692 -31.06 15.81 32.34
CA ALA A 692 -30.87 17.26 32.22
C ALA A 692 -30.55 17.70 30.79
N HIS A 693 -30.28 16.75 29.88
CA HIS A 693 -29.84 16.98 28.51
C HIS A 693 -28.62 17.92 28.46
N THR A 694 -27.58 17.59 29.22
CA THR A 694 -26.35 18.38 29.27
C THR A 694 -25.13 17.52 29.02
N LEU A 695 -24.16 18.07 28.30
CA LEU A 695 -22.87 17.43 28.01
C LEU A 695 -21.75 18.20 28.71
N ARG A 696 -20.86 17.48 29.38
CA ARG A 696 -19.64 18.04 30.00
C ARG A 696 -18.42 17.38 29.40
N VAL A 697 -17.37 18.16 29.17
CA VAL A 697 -16.07 17.68 28.73
C VAL A 697 -15.10 17.79 29.90
N HIS A 698 -14.42 16.70 30.22
CA HIS A 698 -13.40 16.72 31.27
C HIS A 698 -12.22 17.58 30.82
N PRO A 699 -11.73 18.53 31.65
CA PRO A 699 -10.68 19.46 31.23
C PRO A 699 -9.32 18.81 31.01
N GLN A 700 -9.08 17.63 31.59
CA GLN A 700 -7.85 16.88 31.38
C GLN A 700 -8.09 15.71 30.43
N TRP A 701 -7.17 15.53 29.50
CA TRP A 701 -7.15 14.38 28.61
C TRP A 701 -6.85 13.11 29.41
N LEU A 702 -7.46 11.99 29.01
CA LEU A 702 -7.26 10.69 29.65
C LEU A 702 -5.88 10.10 29.37
N GLY A 703 -5.17 10.63 28.37
CA GLY A 703 -3.94 10.08 27.82
C GLY A 703 -4.22 9.30 26.53
N ASN A 704 -3.66 8.10 26.43
CA ASN A 704 -3.86 7.19 25.30
C ASN A 704 -5.11 6.33 25.51
N ARG A 705 -5.11 5.08 25.03
CA ARG A 705 -6.29 4.21 24.87
C ARG A 705 -7.08 4.02 26.19
N PRO A 706 -8.39 4.34 26.26
CA PRO A 706 -9.21 4.15 27.47
C PRO A 706 -10.08 2.89 27.44
N LEU A 707 -10.26 2.26 28.61
CA LEU A 707 -11.20 1.18 28.88
C LEU A 707 -11.96 1.45 30.18
N PHE A 708 -13.28 1.63 30.11
CA PHE A 708 -14.09 1.78 31.31
C PHE A 708 -14.21 0.46 32.09
N GLU A 709 -14.04 0.55 33.42
CA GLU A 709 -14.16 -0.61 34.32
C GLU A 709 -15.45 -0.57 35.15
N ALA A 710 -15.85 0.61 35.62
CA ALA A 710 -17.03 0.78 36.47
C ALA A 710 -17.48 2.25 36.48
N PHE A 711 -18.78 2.45 36.71
CA PHE A 711 -19.37 3.75 36.99
C PHE A 711 -20.42 3.58 38.08
N ASP A 712 -20.03 3.92 39.31
CA ASP A 712 -20.89 3.90 40.49
C ASP A 712 -21.44 5.29 40.80
N ASP A 713 -22.16 5.43 41.91
CA ASP A 713 -22.82 6.68 42.30
C ASP A 713 -21.83 7.82 42.62
N ASP A 714 -20.56 7.50 42.90
CA ASP A 714 -19.55 8.46 43.38
C ASP A 714 -18.45 8.74 42.35
N GLN A 715 -18.15 7.81 41.45
CA GLN A 715 -16.99 7.89 40.56
C GLN A 715 -17.10 7.08 39.27
N VAL A 716 -16.35 7.53 38.26
CA VAL A 716 -16.07 6.79 37.02
C VAL A 716 -14.66 6.21 37.13
N ARG A 717 -14.51 4.90 36.88
CA ARG A 717 -13.21 4.21 36.83
C ARG A 717 -12.86 3.86 35.40
N VAL A 718 -11.73 4.40 34.93
CA VAL A 718 -11.21 4.19 33.57
C VAL A 718 -9.76 3.72 33.65
N ARG A 719 -9.44 2.65 32.92
CA ARG A 719 -8.08 2.18 32.70
C ARG A 719 -7.53 2.84 31.45
N CYS A 720 -6.40 3.52 31.58
CA CYS A 720 -5.69 4.16 30.48
C CYS A 720 -4.38 3.43 30.23
N PHE A 721 -4.15 3.03 28.98
CA PHE A 721 -2.93 2.34 28.54
C PHE A 721 -1.87 3.34 28.08
N GLU A 722 -0.62 2.90 28.02
CA GLU A 722 0.52 3.71 27.55
C GLU A 722 0.56 3.83 26.03
N ARG A 723 -0.01 2.88 25.28
CA ARG A 723 -0.09 2.92 23.82
C ARG A 723 -1.46 3.39 23.36
N ASP A 724 -1.47 4.07 22.23
CA ASP A 724 -2.69 4.49 21.55
C ASP A 724 -3.26 3.42 20.61
N TRP A 725 -2.55 2.30 20.40
CA TRP A 725 -3.01 1.10 19.69
C TRP A 725 -2.83 -0.15 20.57
N GLU A 726 -3.57 -1.22 20.27
CA GLU A 726 -3.50 -2.48 21.02
C GLU A 726 -2.52 -3.45 20.36
N ALA A 727 -1.40 -3.78 21.01
CA ALA A 727 -0.46 -4.75 20.47
C ALA A 727 -0.91 -6.19 20.69
N GLU A 728 -0.49 -7.11 19.80
CA GLU A 728 -0.72 -8.55 20.01
C GLU A 728 -0.02 -9.07 21.27
N ASP A 729 1.18 -8.57 21.56
CA ASP A 729 1.96 -8.88 22.76
C ASP A 729 1.88 -7.74 23.80
N ASP A 730 0.69 -7.17 24.02
CA ASP A 730 0.53 -6.05 24.96
C ASP A 730 0.61 -6.51 26.43
N ASP A 731 1.81 -6.42 27.01
CA ASP A 731 2.06 -6.65 28.45
C ASP A 731 1.65 -5.45 29.33
N ASP A 732 1.17 -4.34 28.73
CA ASP A 732 0.74 -3.16 29.48
C ASP A 732 -0.54 -3.44 30.26
N SER A 733 -0.40 -3.56 31.58
CA SER A 733 -1.55 -3.68 32.48
C SER A 733 -2.43 -2.43 32.53
N GLY A 734 -1.96 -1.28 32.05
CA GLY A 734 -2.63 0.01 32.10
C GLY A 734 -2.73 0.59 33.52
N SER A 735 -2.99 1.89 33.60
CA SER A 735 -3.18 2.62 34.86
C SER A 735 -4.65 2.94 35.10
N VAL A 736 -5.18 2.62 36.28
CA VAL A 736 -6.59 2.93 36.61
C VAL A 736 -6.69 4.32 37.21
N GLN A 737 -7.45 5.18 36.55
CA GLN A 737 -7.84 6.50 37.02
C GLN A 737 -9.25 6.40 37.62
N SER A 738 -9.44 6.97 38.81
CA SER A 738 -10.75 7.10 39.46
C SER A 738 -11.13 8.58 39.49
N LEU A 739 -12.19 8.92 38.77
CA LEU A 739 -12.63 10.29 38.56
C LEU A 739 -13.92 10.51 39.33
N PRO A 740 -13.92 11.30 40.43
CA PRO A 740 -15.12 11.59 41.20
C PRO A 740 -16.20 12.23 40.34
N LEU A 741 -17.41 11.69 40.38
CA LEU A 741 -18.58 12.23 39.66
C LEU A 741 -18.84 13.68 40.08
N THR A 742 -18.62 14.01 41.36
CA THR A 742 -18.74 15.39 41.87
C THR A 742 -17.81 16.37 41.17
N LEU A 743 -16.61 15.96 40.77
CA LEU A 743 -15.69 16.80 39.99
C LEU A 743 -16.11 16.88 38.53
N LEU A 744 -16.57 15.78 37.93
CA LEU A 744 -17.10 15.77 36.57
C LEU A 744 -18.30 16.72 36.44
N LEU A 745 -19.19 16.75 37.43
CA LEU A 745 -20.38 17.62 37.45
C LEU A 745 -20.03 19.11 37.64
N GLN A 746 -18.85 19.44 38.16
CA GLN A 746 -18.36 20.83 38.27
C GLN A 746 -17.80 21.38 36.95
N ALA A 747 -17.51 20.52 35.97
CA ALA A 747 -17.06 20.95 34.66
C ALA A 747 -18.16 21.78 33.95
N PRO A 748 -17.79 22.74 33.08
CA PRO A 748 -18.75 23.53 32.32
C PRO A 748 -19.72 22.64 31.55
N ALA A 749 -21.02 22.88 31.74
CA ALA A 749 -22.09 22.13 31.09
C ALA A 749 -22.54 22.84 29.81
N GLU A 750 -22.47 22.14 28.68
CA GLU A 750 -23.15 22.52 27.44
C GLU A 750 -24.60 22.01 27.50
N GLN A 751 -25.57 22.91 27.38
CA GLN A 751 -26.98 22.54 27.29
C GLN A 751 -27.29 22.05 25.87
N LEU A 752 -27.84 20.84 25.75
CA LEU A 752 -28.32 20.32 24.48
C LEU A 752 -29.63 21.00 24.09
N VAL A 753 -29.83 21.21 22.79
CA VAL A 753 -31.00 21.84 22.21
C VAL A 753 -31.93 20.75 21.70
N CYS A 754 -33.18 20.75 22.19
CA CYS A 754 -34.22 19.87 21.67
C CYS A 754 -34.79 20.42 20.37
N GLN A 755 -34.78 19.60 19.33
CA GLN A 755 -35.47 19.89 18.08
C GLN A 755 -35.95 18.58 17.43
N GLU A 756 -37.24 18.53 17.08
CA GLU A 756 -37.89 17.36 16.48
C GLU A 756 -37.67 16.05 17.29
N GLY A 757 -37.62 16.14 18.62
CA GLY A 757 -37.44 14.99 19.53
C GLY A 757 -35.97 14.61 19.80
N PHE A 758 -35.02 15.21 19.08
CA PHE A 758 -33.59 14.97 19.29
C PHE A 758 -32.96 16.06 20.15
N TRP A 759 -32.08 15.68 21.08
CA TRP A 759 -31.25 16.57 21.88
C TRP A 759 -29.83 16.59 21.33
N LEU A 760 -29.44 17.71 20.70
CA LEU A 760 -28.15 17.85 20.03
C LEU A 760 -27.34 19.01 20.61
N ARG A 761 -26.03 19.01 20.35
CA ARG A 761 -25.19 20.18 20.57
C ARG A 761 -25.66 21.32 19.67
N SER A 762 -25.51 22.56 20.14
CA SER A 762 -25.94 23.74 19.37
C SER A 762 -25.25 23.83 18.00
N SER A 763 -24.00 23.38 17.90
CA SER A 763 -23.24 23.31 16.64
C SER A 763 -23.74 22.23 15.68
N GLN A 764 -24.48 21.23 16.16
CA GLN A 764 -24.88 20.03 15.41
C GLN A 764 -26.35 20.05 14.98
N VAL A 765 -27.10 21.11 15.31
CA VAL A 765 -28.52 21.26 14.95
C VAL A 765 -28.77 21.12 13.44
N HIS A 766 -27.79 21.49 12.60
CA HIS A 766 -27.88 21.34 11.15
C HIS A 766 -27.96 19.87 10.67
N LEU A 767 -27.61 18.89 11.52
CA LEU A 767 -27.65 17.44 11.20
C LEU A 767 -29.02 16.78 11.39
N ILE A 768 -30.02 17.50 11.91
CA ILE A 768 -31.36 16.93 12.19
C ILE A 768 -32.00 16.22 10.99
N PRO A 769 -31.93 16.74 9.75
CA PRO A 769 -32.49 16.02 8.61
C PRO A 769 -31.89 14.61 8.42
N ALA A 770 -30.60 14.44 8.72
CA ALA A 770 -29.90 13.16 8.63
C ALA A 770 -30.33 12.22 9.77
N TRP A 771 -30.40 12.71 11.01
CA TRP A 771 -30.92 11.94 12.16
C TRP A 771 -32.34 11.43 11.95
N ARG A 772 -33.21 12.25 11.34
CA ARG A 772 -34.58 11.85 11.01
C ARG A 772 -34.65 10.79 9.91
N ALA A 773 -33.72 10.82 8.96
CA ALA A 773 -33.63 9.86 7.86
C ALA A 773 -33.02 8.52 8.31
N LEU A 774 -32.34 8.49 9.45
CA LEU A 774 -31.72 7.30 10.01
C LEU A 774 -32.75 6.19 10.26
N THR A 775 -32.43 4.98 9.82
CA THR A 775 -33.24 3.80 10.13
C THR A 775 -32.88 3.31 11.53
N LEU A 776 -33.85 3.37 12.44
CA LEU A 776 -33.64 3.00 13.83
C LEU A 776 -33.51 1.48 14.01
N PRO A 777 -32.75 1.00 15.01
CA PRO A 777 -32.69 -0.40 15.38
C PRO A 777 -34.09 -0.96 15.67
N ALA A 778 -34.44 -2.08 15.03
CA ALA A 778 -35.70 -2.78 15.28
C ALA A 778 -35.64 -3.58 16.59
N ILE A 779 -35.52 -2.88 17.72
CA ILE A 779 -35.51 -3.38 19.09
C ILE A 779 -36.34 -2.44 19.97
N GLY A 780 -36.96 -2.97 21.04
CA GLY A 780 -37.97 -2.24 21.82
C GLY A 780 -37.53 -0.90 22.45
N TYR A 781 -36.22 -0.62 22.53
CA TYR A 781 -35.71 0.65 23.06
C TYR A 781 -35.92 1.85 22.11
N PHE A 782 -35.90 1.64 20.79
CA PHE A 782 -35.85 2.71 19.80
C PHE A 782 -37.13 2.82 18.95
N GLU A 783 -38.28 2.40 19.49
CA GLU A 783 -39.56 2.59 18.83
C GLU A 783 -39.88 4.10 18.72
N ARG A 784 -40.44 4.57 17.60
CA ARG A 784 -40.69 6.01 17.36
C ARG A 784 -41.66 6.67 18.34
N GLU A 785 -42.45 5.91 19.10
CA GLU A 785 -43.27 6.47 20.20
C GLU A 785 -42.44 6.75 21.46
N SER A 786 -41.23 6.18 21.55
CA SER A 786 -40.29 6.29 22.67
C SER A 786 -39.26 7.41 22.52
N LEU A 787 -39.08 7.94 21.29
CA LEU A 787 -38.27 9.12 20.93
C LEU A 787 -39.18 10.35 20.78
#